data_AF-A0A9E0N933-F1
#
_entry.id   AF-A0A9E0N933-F1
#
_cell.length_a   1.000
_cell.length_b   1.000
_cell.length_c   1.000
_cell.angle_alpha   90.00
_cell.angle_beta   90.00
_cell.angle_gamma   90.00
#
_symmetry.space_group_name_H-M   'P 1'
#
loop_
_entity.id
_entity.type
_entity.pdbx_description
1 polymer ?
#
loop_
_entity_poly.entity_id
_entity_poly.type
_entity_poly.pdbx_seq_one_letter_code
_entity_poly.pdbx_strand_id
1 'polypeptide(L)'
;MASIACAACAATQPPGWQPGDRCTQCGAAVRVDQRCAACTAWTPPGAYCRQCAAELLPPGWYGVGRMLIEAGVDRLALAGRARALDDGQREVLSSRFAQQRALVERVVELARRCEVHLARPGHADRLEEQLVPLLPLRAAAVADLQARLDGCAAGDDQVLLAALAAAELPGDLSTLAQLAQARHDPGQTEQVRAGWLLQHDDTLATEAALVVVRAEVCGHRAGLGRDDWGRVRTRIGAAWAAGAGTPELAMAQAWLRRDGRERDDHVAASAALADDRALAAALPRGLADADPVVRLGCARLLGDAAVVEALTDHPRLGRVAQDVLARLDAGRLVTRFRALTDEDERVRALRALPRPLSPAAFSALCASLRGASAAYLERVIHTLTAATYDDVVAEVGAELVPALAEHVVGVEHGLVLLRWAVDTDERHRPFRPAAAAAPLAELVARLLAALPRVRATVDLHGVDRLVAVAERGAAFALVRAWLVDDATAPHVLRVIFHLQSVLACHAEPPDPRAIELLLALWADLSDAEQAALAPVLAEVSRRETGSAARPALVAASWRRFLAAPDQRAVWWRATSSYRRDLEELRDADPAALELDGGDPARRFALYAGLDPMAAPVMLRGLMERAGDEPGVRVLSPVIEALVVTLLGAGAHRHAMWLLASWMSEVVNRFRDDDRREAWRATAAGLPAMAERMAARRAATTAADPGDSLASFEQQIATELRLADEVTTREDEDRQRHAARAAAVAAREAAARAAQEEEAARAEAARAEAARQLAAAQAGPGADASLATQVLLPDQPLRTLREYVGFLRAMQAGADVMALLTAAGMTPATWGTCATAWGSVMSQRPEVAICMASLLRG
;
A
#
# COMPACT_ATOMS: atom_id res chain seq x y z
N MET A 1 17.14 40.55 37.81
CA MET A 1 17.12 39.32 38.62
C MET A 1 18.50 38.69 38.63
N ALA A 2 19.00 38.36 39.82
CA ALA A 2 20.25 37.64 40.00
C ALA A 2 19.95 36.24 40.56
N SER A 3 20.55 35.21 39.99
CA SER A 3 20.60 33.87 40.58
C SER A 3 22.01 33.66 41.13
N ILE A 4 22.08 33.09 42.33
CA ILE A 4 23.34 32.79 42.99
C ILE A 4 23.57 31.29 42.83
N ALA A 5 24.45 30.93 41.90
CA ALA A 5 24.74 29.53 41.58
C ALA A 5 26.22 29.23 41.72
N CYS A 6 26.55 28.02 42.14
CA CYS A 6 27.93 27.57 42.20
C CYS A 6 28.56 27.50 40.81
N ALA A 7 29.76 28.08 40.61
CA ALA A 7 30.42 28.04 39.31
C ALA A 7 30.90 26.63 38.91
N ALA A 8 31.12 25.72 39.86
CA ALA A 8 31.55 24.35 39.62
C ALA A 8 30.39 23.34 39.46
N CYS A 9 29.48 23.25 40.44
CA CYS A 9 28.40 22.26 40.41
C CYS A 9 27.01 22.82 40.04
N ALA A 10 26.92 24.11 39.68
CA ALA A 10 25.65 24.81 39.36
C ALA A 10 24.60 24.85 40.50
N ALA A 11 24.91 24.34 41.69
CA ALA A 11 23.97 24.35 42.80
C ALA A 11 23.55 25.78 43.19
N THR A 12 22.25 26.03 43.24
CA THR A 12 21.66 27.26 43.77
C THR A 12 22.02 27.42 45.24
N GLN A 13 22.45 28.62 45.63
CA GLN A 13 22.86 28.91 47.01
C GLN A 13 21.71 29.46 47.86
N PRO A 14 21.74 29.26 49.19
CA PRO A 14 20.69 29.72 50.07
C PRO A 14 20.55 31.27 50.07
N PRO A 15 19.38 31.82 50.43
CA PRO A 15 19.09 33.26 50.38
C PRO A 15 20.01 34.15 51.23
N GLY A 16 20.73 33.58 52.20
CA GLY A 16 21.69 34.29 53.05
C GLY A 16 23.12 34.34 52.52
N TRP A 17 23.39 33.81 51.33
CA TRP A 17 24.73 33.79 50.73
C TRP A 17 25.25 35.22 50.49
N GLN A 18 26.51 35.47 50.85
CA GLN A 18 27.20 36.74 50.59
C GLN A 18 28.34 36.59 49.57
N PRO A 19 28.65 37.64 48.79
CA PRO A 19 29.83 37.67 47.94
C PRO A 19 31.10 37.31 48.71
N GLY A 20 31.69 36.15 48.40
CA GLY A 20 32.85 35.58 49.09
C GLY A 20 32.59 34.20 49.72
N ASP A 21 31.33 33.85 49.95
CA ASP A 21 30.94 32.55 50.49
C ASP A 21 31.14 31.43 49.45
N ARG A 22 31.59 30.26 49.94
CA ARG A 22 31.78 29.05 49.14
C ARG A 22 30.46 28.28 48.99
N CYS A 23 30.36 27.51 47.91
CA CYS A 23 29.23 26.64 47.66
C CYS A 23 29.03 25.65 48.80
N THR A 24 27.81 25.57 49.34
CA THR A 24 27.45 24.66 50.43
C THR A 24 27.53 23.17 50.04
N GLN A 25 27.43 22.84 48.74
CA GLN A 25 27.55 21.46 48.26
C GLN A 25 28.99 21.03 47.92
N CYS A 26 29.74 21.85 47.17
CA CYS A 26 31.05 21.43 46.64
C CYS A 26 32.23 22.30 47.11
N GLY A 27 32.00 23.36 47.89
CA GLY A 27 33.04 24.23 48.40
C GLY A 27 33.70 25.16 47.37
N ALA A 28 33.24 25.19 46.12
CA ALA A 28 33.77 26.06 45.08
C ALA A 28 33.24 27.51 45.18
N ALA A 29 33.85 28.44 44.43
CA ALA A 29 33.38 29.82 44.36
C ALA A 29 31.99 29.91 43.72
N VAL A 30 31.15 30.74 44.30
CA VAL A 30 29.79 30.98 43.84
C VAL A 30 29.76 32.26 43.01
N ARG A 31 29.00 32.24 41.91
CA ARG A 31 28.84 33.37 41.00
C ARG A 31 27.42 33.91 41.07
N VAL A 32 27.30 35.22 40.92
CA VAL A 32 26.01 35.91 40.79
C VAL A 32 25.73 36.05 39.31
N ASP A 33 24.90 35.18 38.74
CA ASP A 33 24.50 35.30 37.35
C ASP A 33 23.28 36.23 37.23
N GLN A 34 23.21 37.03 36.17
CA GLN A 34 22.04 37.84 35.84
C GLN A 34 21.46 37.41 34.49
N ARG A 35 20.16 37.57 34.28
CA ARG A 35 19.56 37.33 32.97
C ARG A 35 19.83 38.51 32.03
N CYS A 36 20.27 38.22 30.81
CA CYS A 36 20.35 39.22 29.76
C CYS A 36 18.93 39.65 29.33
N ALA A 37 18.61 40.94 29.34
CA ALA A 37 17.29 41.41 28.92
C ALA A 37 16.99 41.10 27.43
N ALA A 38 18.01 41.01 26.57
CA ALA A 38 17.79 40.70 25.16
C ALA A 38 17.44 39.21 24.92
N CYS A 39 18.30 38.28 25.36
CA CYS A 39 18.15 36.85 25.06
C CYS A 39 17.66 35.99 26.24
N THR A 40 17.47 36.57 27.42
CA THR A 40 17.04 35.91 28.67
C THR A 40 17.97 34.85 29.27
N ALA A 41 19.06 34.52 28.57
CA ALA A 41 20.09 33.61 29.07
C ALA A 41 20.74 34.13 30.36
N TRP A 42 21.01 33.22 31.29
CA TRP A 42 21.85 33.48 32.45
C TRP A 42 23.28 33.80 31.98
N THR A 43 23.82 34.91 32.45
CA THR A 43 25.16 35.34 32.07
C THR A 43 25.89 35.90 33.29
N PRO A 44 27.19 35.61 33.43
CA PRO A 44 27.99 36.18 34.51
C PRO A 44 28.02 37.70 34.43
N PRO A 45 28.31 38.41 35.53
CA PRO A 45 28.44 39.86 35.52
C PRO A 45 29.53 40.28 34.54
N GLY A 46 29.26 41.32 33.75
CA GLY A 46 30.16 41.82 32.71
C GLY A 46 29.53 42.96 31.92
N ALA A 47 30.26 43.50 30.94
CA ALA A 47 29.74 44.55 30.07
C ALA A 47 28.73 44.01 29.03
N TYR A 48 28.94 42.79 28.53
CA TYR A 48 28.15 42.21 27.45
C TYR A 48 27.71 40.77 27.76
N CYS A 49 26.55 40.40 27.23
CA CYS A 49 26.04 39.04 27.29
C CYS A 49 26.93 38.09 26.48
N ARG A 50 27.37 36.99 27.08
CA ARG A 50 28.20 35.98 26.38
C ARG A 50 27.49 35.27 25.23
N GLN A 51 26.16 35.28 25.20
CA GLN A 51 25.37 34.53 24.22
C GLN A 51 24.87 35.39 23.06
N CYS A 52 24.49 36.64 23.30
CA CYS A 52 23.93 37.52 22.26
C CYS A 52 24.69 38.83 22.04
N ALA A 53 25.80 39.04 22.76
CA ALA A 53 26.64 40.25 22.73
C ALA A 53 25.93 41.57 23.08
N ALA A 54 24.66 41.55 23.50
CA ALA A 54 23.98 42.75 23.99
C ALA A 54 24.63 43.27 25.27
N GLU A 55 24.74 44.60 25.40
CA GLU A 55 25.22 45.24 26.63
C GLU A 55 24.30 44.88 27.81
N LEU A 56 24.87 44.48 28.93
CA LEU A 56 24.11 44.03 30.10
C LEU A 56 23.53 45.23 30.86
N LEU A 57 22.20 45.22 31.01
CA LEU A 57 21.50 46.19 31.84
C LEU A 57 21.71 45.89 33.33
N PRO A 58 21.68 46.92 34.19
CA PRO A 58 21.59 46.71 35.64
C PRO A 58 20.44 45.74 35.99
N PRO A 59 20.58 44.87 37.02
CA PRO A 59 19.56 43.87 37.36
C PRO A 59 18.16 44.43 37.59
N GLY A 60 18.05 45.67 38.10
CA GLY A 60 16.78 46.39 38.31
C GLY A 60 16.13 46.89 37.01
N TRP A 61 16.88 46.97 35.91
CA TRP A 61 16.39 47.42 34.59
C TRP A 61 16.05 46.25 33.66
N TYR A 62 16.10 45.01 34.15
CA TYR A 62 15.77 43.84 33.35
C TYR A 62 14.36 43.94 32.71
N GLY A 63 13.36 44.32 33.50
CA GLY A 63 11.98 44.48 33.03
C GLY A 63 11.84 45.59 31.98
N VAL A 64 12.51 46.73 32.20
CA VAL A 64 12.59 47.83 31.21
C VAL A 64 13.14 47.30 29.88
N GLY A 65 14.25 46.56 29.93
CA GLY A 65 14.86 45.99 28.74
C GLY A 65 13.92 45.04 27.98
N ARG A 66 13.20 44.17 28.68
CA ARG A 66 12.20 43.27 28.05
C ARG A 66 11.07 44.04 27.37
N MET A 67 10.56 45.07 28.02
CA MET A 67 9.50 45.92 27.44
C MET A 67 9.98 46.68 26.21
N LEU A 68 11.24 47.13 26.19
CA LEU A 68 11.84 47.81 25.03
C LEU A 68 12.08 46.85 23.85
N ILE A 69 12.51 45.61 24.11
CA ILE A 69 12.65 44.57 23.09
C ILE A 69 11.30 44.28 22.43
N GLU A 70 10.23 44.12 23.22
CA GLU A 70 8.87 43.94 22.69
C GLU A 70 8.41 45.15 21.85
N ALA A 71 8.83 46.36 22.22
CA ALA A 71 8.57 47.57 21.45
C ALA A 71 9.43 47.70 20.17
N GLY A 72 10.22 46.68 19.82
CA GLY A 72 11.03 46.63 18.59
C GLY A 72 12.40 47.31 18.69
N VAL A 73 12.89 47.60 19.90
CA VAL A 73 14.25 48.13 20.08
C VAL A 73 15.27 47.06 19.76
N ASP A 74 16.25 47.37 18.92
CA ASP A 74 17.35 46.45 18.61
C ASP A 74 18.19 46.11 19.85
N ARG A 75 18.62 44.84 19.95
CA ARG A 75 19.37 44.32 21.10
C ARG A 75 20.70 45.04 21.37
N LEU A 76 21.35 45.60 20.34
CA LEU A 76 22.60 46.36 20.48
C LEU A 76 22.32 47.81 20.88
N ALA A 77 21.16 48.35 20.53
CA ALA A 77 20.70 49.68 20.93
C ALA A 77 20.04 49.69 22.33
N LEU A 78 19.75 48.52 22.90
CA LEU A 78 18.91 48.36 24.10
C LEU A 78 19.41 49.17 25.31
N ALA A 79 20.70 49.09 25.63
CA ALA A 79 21.27 49.78 26.78
C ALA A 79 21.29 51.29 26.61
N GLY A 80 21.60 51.79 25.41
CA GLY A 80 21.50 53.21 25.09
C GLY A 80 20.07 53.74 25.25
N ARG A 81 19.08 52.99 24.76
CA ARG A 81 17.66 53.36 24.88
C ARG A 81 17.15 53.31 26.33
N ALA A 82 17.53 52.29 27.10
CA ALA A 82 17.13 52.18 28.50
C ALA A 82 17.68 53.33 29.38
N ARG A 83 18.91 53.80 29.10
CA ARG A 83 19.51 54.97 29.77
C ARG A 83 18.81 56.28 29.42
N ALA A 84 18.32 56.40 28.18
CA ALA A 84 17.68 57.61 27.69
C ALA A 84 16.25 57.84 28.23
N LEU A 85 15.62 56.81 28.82
CA LEU A 85 14.35 56.97 29.52
C LEU A 85 14.53 57.79 30.80
N ASP A 86 13.52 58.56 31.19
CA ASP A 86 13.47 59.15 32.53
C ASP A 86 13.10 58.09 33.61
N ASP A 87 13.22 58.46 34.88
CA ASP A 87 12.94 57.53 35.99
C ASP A 87 11.47 57.08 36.03
N GLY A 88 10.52 57.98 35.71
CA GLY A 88 9.10 57.65 35.70
C GLY A 88 8.74 56.66 34.58
N GLN A 89 9.33 56.83 33.40
CA GLN A 89 9.19 55.89 32.29
C GLN A 89 9.77 54.51 32.63
N ARG A 90 10.96 54.49 33.25
CA ARG A 90 11.57 53.23 33.72
C ARG A 90 10.70 52.54 34.76
N GLU A 91 10.12 53.28 35.70
CA GLU A 91 9.23 52.74 36.73
C GLU A 91 7.96 52.13 36.12
N VAL A 92 7.30 52.83 35.20
CA VAL A 92 6.09 52.33 34.52
C VAL A 92 6.37 51.04 33.76
N LEU A 93 7.45 50.98 32.97
CA LEU A 93 7.81 49.77 32.23
C LEU A 93 8.20 48.61 33.16
N SER A 94 8.92 48.92 34.25
CA SER A 94 9.30 47.92 35.26
C SER A 94 8.09 47.35 35.99
N SER A 95 7.16 48.21 36.41
CA SER A 95 5.91 47.82 37.09
C SER A 95 5.04 46.92 36.21
N ARG A 96 4.87 47.30 34.94
CA ARG A 96 4.13 46.48 33.97
C ARG A 96 4.75 45.11 33.76
N PHE A 97 6.08 45.05 33.63
CA PHE A 97 6.80 43.77 33.52
C PHE A 97 6.66 42.94 34.79
N ALA A 98 6.80 43.56 35.97
CA ALA A 98 6.71 42.90 37.26
C ALA A 98 5.34 42.22 37.48
N GLN A 99 4.23 42.85 37.07
CA GLN A 99 2.90 42.25 37.12
C GLN A 99 2.81 40.95 36.32
N GLN A 100 3.33 40.94 35.08
CA GLN A 100 3.33 39.74 34.24
C GLN A 100 4.26 38.66 34.79
N ARG A 101 5.41 39.09 35.34
CA ARG A 101 6.38 38.20 35.97
C ARG A 101 5.79 37.50 37.20
N ALA A 102 5.00 38.19 38.02
CA ALA A 102 4.32 37.60 39.17
C ALA A 102 3.39 36.44 38.77
N LEU A 103 2.77 36.49 37.57
CA LEU A 103 1.96 35.37 37.06
C LEU A 103 2.83 34.16 36.72
N VAL A 104 3.97 34.38 36.05
CA VAL A 104 4.91 33.31 35.75
C VAL A 104 5.49 32.71 37.04
N GLU A 105 5.80 33.54 38.04
CA GLU A 105 6.26 33.06 39.35
C GLU A 105 5.20 32.22 40.06
N ARG A 106 3.92 32.58 39.95
CA ARG A 106 2.81 31.76 40.45
C ARG A 106 2.72 30.42 39.72
N VAL A 107 2.90 30.38 38.39
CA VAL A 107 2.95 29.13 37.60
C VAL A 107 4.12 28.25 38.05
N VAL A 108 5.31 28.83 38.23
CA VAL A 108 6.50 28.10 38.69
C VAL A 108 6.30 27.57 40.11
N GLU A 109 5.65 28.32 41.00
CA GLU A 109 5.35 27.87 42.35
C GLU A 109 4.37 26.69 42.35
N LEU A 110 3.36 26.71 41.48
CA LEU A 110 2.48 25.56 41.27
C LEU A 110 3.25 24.34 40.75
N ALA A 111 4.21 24.55 39.85
CA ALA A 111 5.09 23.47 39.38
C ALA A 111 5.94 22.88 40.52
N ARG A 112 6.47 23.72 41.44
CA ARG A 112 7.20 23.25 42.62
C ARG A 112 6.32 22.38 43.52
N ARG A 113 5.05 22.73 43.67
CA ARG A 113 4.08 21.90 44.41
C ARG A 113 3.86 20.54 43.73
N CYS A 114 3.74 20.51 42.40
CA CYS A 114 3.69 19.24 41.66
C CYS A 114 4.97 18.42 41.86
N GLU A 115 6.14 19.08 41.83
CA GLU A 115 7.46 18.45 41.90
C GLU A 115 7.70 17.67 43.20
N VAL A 116 7.09 18.08 44.32
CA VAL A 116 7.14 17.32 45.59
C VAL A 116 6.61 15.89 45.44
N HIS A 117 5.73 15.66 44.46
CA HIS A 117 5.16 14.34 44.20
C HIS A 117 5.87 13.58 43.08
N LEU A 118 6.83 14.19 42.38
CA LEU A 118 7.59 13.58 41.29
C LEU A 118 8.87 12.93 41.82
N ALA A 119 9.46 12.01 41.05
CA ALA A 119 10.67 11.31 41.48
C ALA A 119 11.93 12.17 41.35
N ARG A 120 11.94 13.10 40.40
CA ARG A 120 13.09 13.94 40.07
C ARG A 120 12.78 15.42 40.32
N PRO A 121 13.76 16.18 40.85
CA PRO A 121 13.63 17.62 40.97
C PRO A 121 14.04 18.35 39.67
N GLY A 122 13.86 19.67 39.66
CA GLY A 122 14.29 20.60 38.61
C GLY A 122 13.23 20.88 37.53
N HIS A 123 12.01 20.37 37.70
CA HIS A 123 10.93 20.59 36.73
C HIS A 123 10.43 22.03 36.76
N ALA A 124 10.29 22.62 37.95
CA ALA A 124 9.88 24.01 38.11
C ALA A 124 10.91 24.99 37.52
N ASP A 125 12.20 24.73 37.72
CA ASP A 125 13.28 25.57 37.19
C ASP A 125 13.32 25.52 35.65
N ARG A 126 13.15 24.33 35.06
CA ARG A 126 13.03 24.15 33.61
C ARG A 126 11.81 24.89 33.05
N LEU A 127 10.67 24.78 33.73
CA LEU A 127 9.46 25.50 33.34
C LEU A 127 9.67 27.02 33.41
N GLU A 128 10.37 27.51 34.43
CA GLU A 128 10.75 28.93 34.51
C GLU A 128 11.60 29.35 33.30
N GLU A 129 12.59 28.55 32.91
CA GLU A 129 13.43 28.81 31.75
C GLU A 129 12.65 28.81 30.43
N GLN A 130 11.57 28.03 30.32
CA GLN A 130 10.67 28.05 29.16
C GLN A 130 9.77 29.30 29.15
N LEU A 131 9.29 29.74 30.32
CA LEU A 131 8.29 30.81 30.42
C LEU A 131 8.89 32.22 30.42
N VAL A 132 10.08 32.42 31.01
CA VAL A 132 10.76 33.73 31.05
C VAL A 132 10.98 34.35 29.66
N PRO A 133 11.43 33.61 28.64
CA PRO A 133 11.60 34.15 27.28
C PRO A 133 10.31 34.68 26.64
N LEU A 134 9.15 34.19 27.08
CA LEU A 134 7.84 34.60 26.57
C LEU A 134 7.37 35.94 27.13
N LEU A 135 8.05 36.48 28.16
CA LEU A 135 7.73 37.80 28.71
C LEU A 135 8.38 38.93 27.88
N PRO A 136 7.67 40.03 27.60
CA PRO A 136 6.33 40.34 28.09
C PRO A 136 5.20 39.67 27.28
N LEU A 137 4.10 39.33 27.95
CA LEU A 137 2.90 38.79 27.34
C LEU A 137 2.00 39.90 26.80
N ARG A 138 1.23 39.57 25.75
CA ARG A 138 0.13 40.40 25.26
C ARG A 138 -0.97 40.50 26.32
N ALA A 139 -1.70 41.63 26.36
CA ALA A 139 -2.73 41.87 27.39
C ALA A 139 -3.80 40.76 27.46
N ALA A 140 -4.25 40.24 26.31
CA ALA A 140 -5.19 39.13 26.26
C ALA A 140 -4.63 37.84 26.91
N ALA A 141 -3.34 37.54 26.68
CA ALA A 141 -2.67 36.38 27.28
C ALA A 141 -2.46 36.55 28.80
N VAL A 142 -2.23 37.78 29.27
CA VAL A 142 -2.17 38.09 30.72
C VAL A 142 -3.53 37.82 31.38
N ALA A 143 -4.61 38.31 30.79
CA ALA A 143 -5.97 38.11 31.33
C ALA A 143 -6.39 36.63 31.33
N ASP A 144 -6.10 35.90 30.24
CA ASP A 144 -6.35 34.47 30.14
C ASP A 144 -5.54 33.66 31.16
N LEU A 145 -4.24 33.90 31.27
CA LEU A 145 -3.39 33.23 32.26
C LEU A 145 -3.85 33.52 33.69
N GLN A 146 -4.19 34.77 34.01
CA GLN A 146 -4.74 35.15 35.31
C GLN A 146 -6.03 34.37 35.61
N ALA A 147 -6.98 34.34 34.67
CA ALA A 147 -8.25 33.65 34.86
C ALA A 147 -8.06 32.14 35.09
N ARG A 148 -7.15 31.50 34.34
CA ARG A 148 -6.81 30.09 34.50
C ARG A 148 -6.17 29.80 35.86
N LEU A 149 -5.25 30.66 36.30
CA LEU A 149 -4.61 30.55 37.62
C LEU A 149 -5.60 30.77 38.76
N ASP A 150 -6.55 31.69 38.62
CA ASP A 150 -7.58 31.94 39.65
C ASP A 150 -8.57 30.78 39.77
N GLY A 151 -8.83 30.05 38.68
CA GLY A 151 -9.58 28.79 38.71
C GLY A 151 -8.87 27.65 39.43
N CYS A 152 -7.54 27.71 39.56
CA CYS A 152 -6.75 26.77 40.34
C CYS A 152 -6.73 27.21 41.81
N ALA A 153 -7.87 27.05 42.48
CA ALA A 153 -8.10 27.54 43.84
C ALA A 153 -7.20 26.88 44.90
N ALA A 154 -7.10 27.52 46.07
CA ALA A 154 -6.47 26.95 47.25
C ALA A 154 -7.31 25.77 47.78
N GLY A 155 -6.72 24.58 47.79
CA GLY A 155 -7.28 23.36 48.37
C GLY A 155 -6.14 22.47 48.85
N ASP A 156 -6.49 21.26 49.31
CA ASP A 156 -5.48 20.22 49.50
C ASP A 156 -4.74 19.92 48.18
N ASP A 157 -3.58 19.28 48.28
CA ASP A 157 -2.73 19.04 47.11
C ASP A 157 -3.45 18.19 46.05
N GLN A 158 -4.37 17.31 46.43
CA GLN A 158 -5.08 16.46 45.47
C GLN A 158 -6.10 17.24 44.63
N VAL A 159 -6.89 18.12 45.26
CA VAL A 159 -7.82 19.01 44.55
C VAL A 159 -7.05 19.96 43.64
N LEU A 160 -5.92 20.49 44.12
CA LEU A 160 -5.08 21.35 43.30
C LEU A 160 -4.52 20.61 42.08
N LEU A 161 -3.93 19.42 42.27
CA LEU A 161 -3.36 18.64 41.18
C LEU A 161 -4.40 18.33 40.11
N ALA A 162 -5.61 17.93 40.50
CA ALA A 162 -6.70 17.67 39.57
C ALA A 162 -7.12 18.94 38.81
N ALA A 163 -7.20 20.09 39.48
CA ALA A 163 -7.50 21.36 38.83
C ALA A 163 -6.41 21.78 37.83
N LEU A 164 -5.13 21.62 38.20
CA LEU A 164 -3.98 21.93 37.33
C LEU A 164 -3.89 20.98 36.13
N ALA A 165 -4.18 19.68 36.33
CA ALA A 165 -4.16 18.67 35.29
C ALA A 165 -5.22 18.91 34.21
N ALA A 166 -6.38 19.45 34.61
CA ALA A 166 -7.48 19.79 33.71
C ALA A 166 -7.32 21.17 33.05
N ALA A 167 -6.55 22.08 33.66
CA ALA A 167 -6.34 23.41 33.13
C ALA A 167 -5.35 23.40 31.93
N GLU A 168 -5.68 24.14 30.88
CA GLU A 168 -4.77 24.37 29.75
C GLU A 168 -3.69 25.40 30.10
N LEU A 169 -2.83 25.11 31.09
CA LEU A 169 -1.79 26.05 31.51
C LEU A 169 -0.59 26.03 30.54
N PRO A 170 0.09 27.18 30.34
CA PRO A 170 1.23 27.25 29.45
C PRO A 170 2.43 26.41 29.94
N GLY A 171 3.20 25.91 28.97
CA GLY A 171 4.35 25.05 29.22
C GLY A 171 3.94 23.65 29.71
N ASP A 172 4.84 23.02 30.46
CA ASP A 172 4.68 21.63 30.91
C ASP A 172 3.87 21.48 32.23
N LEU A 173 3.25 22.54 32.77
CA LEU A 173 2.61 22.50 34.10
C LEU A 173 1.45 21.50 34.19
N SER A 174 0.55 21.49 33.20
CA SER A 174 -0.58 20.54 33.19
C SER A 174 -0.08 19.09 33.11
N THR A 175 0.97 18.84 32.32
CA THR A 175 1.67 17.56 32.25
C THR A 175 2.28 17.16 33.59
N LEU A 176 2.98 18.08 34.28
CA LEU A 176 3.55 17.84 35.60
C LEU A 176 2.47 17.50 36.63
N ALA A 177 1.33 18.19 36.58
CA ALA A 177 0.20 17.92 37.46
C ALA A 177 -0.43 16.54 37.17
N GLN A 178 -0.59 16.17 35.90
CA GLN A 178 -1.08 14.83 35.50
C GLN A 178 -0.14 13.72 35.99
N LEU A 179 1.18 13.92 35.86
CA LEU A 179 2.17 12.96 36.36
C LEU A 179 2.14 12.85 37.88
N ALA A 180 2.10 13.98 38.60
CA ALA A 180 1.99 14.01 40.06
C ALA A 180 0.69 13.33 40.55
N GLN A 181 -0.44 13.60 39.89
CA GLN A 181 -1.73 12.96 40.20
C GLN A 181 -1.69 11.44 40.00
N ALA A 182 -1.11 10.97 38.89
CA ALA A 182 -1.00 9.54 38.62
C ALA A 182 -0.03 8.81 39.57
N ARG A 183 0.98 9.51 40.11
CA ARG A 183 1.83 8.94 41.17
C ARG A 183 1.09 8.74 42.49
N HIS A 184 0.16 9.66 42.81
CA HIS A 184 -0.67 9.57 44.01
C HIS A 184 -1.81 8.55 43.88
N ASP A 185 -2.40 8.44 42.69
CA ASP A 185 -3.46 7.47 42.37
C ASP A 185 -3.11 6.67 41.09
N PRO A 186 -2.44 5.51 41.23
CA PRO A 186 -2.04 4.67 40.10
C PRO A 186 -3.21 4.24 39.22
N GLY A 187 -4.44 4.21 39.74
CA GLY A 187 -5.64 3.87 38.96
C GLY A 187 -5.96 4.90 37.86
N GLN A 188 -5.45 6.13 37.99
CA GLN A 188 -5.62 7.19 37.00
C GLN A 188 -4.51 7.20 35.93
N THR A 189 -3.63 6.18 35.92
CA THR A 189 -2.55 6.10 34.91
C THR A 189 -3.10 6.00 33.48
N GLU A 190 -4.31 5.46 33.27
CA GLU A 190 -4.98 5.48 31.96
C GLU A 190 -5.30 6.91 31.46
N GLN A 191 -5.44 7.87 32.38
CA GLN A 191 -5.67 9.28 32.03
C GLN A 191 -4.38 10.02 31.67
N VAL A 192 -3.23 9.49 32.10
CA VAL A 192 -1.93 9.99 31.65
C VAL A 192 -1.81 9.59 30.18
N ARG A 193 -1.60 10.56 29.30
CA ARG A 193 -1.22 10.31 27.89
C ARG A 193 0.20 9.73 27.83
N ALA A 194 0.47 8.64 28.52
CA ALA A 194 1.81 8.11 28.77
C ALA A 194 2.54 7.81 27.44
N GLY A 195 1.84 7.23 26.45
CA GLY A 195 2.38 7.03 25.11
C GLY A 195 2.85 8.32 24.42
N TRP A 196 2.12 9.44 24.61
CA TRP A 196 2.51 10.75 24.09
C TRP A 196 3.66 11.38 24.90
N LEU A 197 3.61 11.30 26.23
CA LEU A 197 4.65 11.84 27.11
C LEU A 197 5.99 11.12 26.98
N LEU A 198 6.00 9.84 26.63
CA LEU A 198 7.22 9.09 26.31
C LEU A 198 7.97 9.64 25.07
N GLN A 199 7.29 10.43 24.24
CA GLN A 199 7.87 11.11 23.08
C GLN A 199 8.47 12.49 23.42
N HIS A 200 8.21 13.02 24.62
CA HIS A 200 8.67 14.33 25.06
C HIS A 200 10.11 14.28 25.59
N ASP A 201 10.60 15.45 26.01
CA ASP A 201 11.90 15.67 26.63
C ASP A 201 12.26 14.64 27.72
N ASP A 202 13.56 14.36 27.86
CA ASP A 202 14.09 13.26 28.66
C ASP A 202 13.62 13.22 30.12
N THR A 203 13.44 14.37 30.77
CA THR A 203 13.06 14.42 32.20
C THR A 203 11.59 14.06 32.41
N LEU A 204 10.67 14.65 31.63
CA LEU A 204 9.24 14.32 31.70
C LEU A 204 8.95 12.91 31.22
N ALA A 205 9.64 12.46 30.16
CA ALA A 205 9.53 11.10 29.67
C ALA A 205 10.02 10.07 30.71
N THR A 206 11.02 10.42 31.54
CA THR A 206 11.45 9.57 32.66
C THR A 206 10.39 9.49 33.75
N GLU A 207 9.78 10.62 34.15
CA GLU A 207 8.68 10.62 35.12
C GLU A 207 7.47 9.81 34.61
N ALA A 208 7.10 9.99 33.34
CA ALA A 208 6.05 9.19 32.71
C ALA A 208 6.38 7.69 32.72
N ALA A 209 7.63 7.33 32.41
CA ALA A 209 8.08 5.94 32.47
C ALA A 209 8.00 5.36 33.89
N LEU A 210 8.35 6.14 34.92
CA LEU A 210 8.22 5.72 36.32
C LEU A 210 6.75 5.53 36.72
N VAL A 211 5.86 6.46 36.35
CA VAL A 211 4.40 6.34 36.57
C VAL A 211 3.85 5.04 35.96
N VAL A 212 4.22 4.74 34.71
CA VAL A 212 3.81 3.51 34.03
C VAL A 212 4.27 2.27 34.80
N VAL A 213 5.53 2.23 35.24
CA VAL A 213 6.03 1.06 35.99
C VAL A 213 5.36 0.94 37.36
N ARG A 214 5.05 2.05 38.04
CA ARG A 214 4.27 2.03 39.30
C ARG A 214 2.88 1.44 39.09
N ALA A 215 2.21 1.79 38.00
CA ALA A 215 0.89 1.25 37.67
C ALA A 215 0.95 -0.28 37.50
N GLU A 216 1.93 -0.79 36.76
CA GLU A 216 2.13 -2.23 36.58
C GLU A 216 2.47 -2.96 37.87
N VAL A 217 3.32 -2.37 38.72
CA VAL A 217 3.62 -2.90 40.06
C VAL A 217 2.33 -3.02 40.88
N CYS A 218 1.43 -2.04 40.77
CA CYS A 218 0.10 -2.02 41.36
C CYS A 218 -0.94 -2.89 40.63
N GLY A 219 -0.56 -3.64 39.59
CA GLY A 219 -1.46 -4.52 38.84
C GLY A 219 -2.40 -3.80 37.85
N HIS A 220 -2.20 -2.50 37.61
CA HIS A 220 -2.87 -1.75 36.56
C HIS A 220 -2.07 -1.87 35.28
N ARG A 221 -2.64 -2.54 34.27
CA ARG A 221 -2.00 -2.64 32.95
C ARG A 221 -2.09 -1.30 32.23
N ALA A 222 -0.95 -0.71 31.90
CA ALA A 222 -0.89 0.62 31.29
C ALA A 222 -1.40 0.69 29.84
N GLY A 223 -1.91 -0.42 29.27
CA GLY A 223 -2.44 -0.48 27.90
C GLY A 223 -1.42 -0.14 26.80
N LEU A 224 -0.13 -0.11 27.11
CA LEU A 224 0.91 0.36 26.19
C LEU A 224 1.27 -0.68 25.12
N GLY A 225 1.52 -0.18 23.90
CA GLY A 225 2.04 -0.97 22.80
C GLY A 225 3.51 -1.37 23.00
N ARG A 226 4.01 -2.29 22.16
CA ARG A 226 5.38 -2.81 22.22
C ARG A 226 6.44 -1.70 22.09
N ASP A 227 6.20 -0.73 21.22
CA ASP A 227 7.13 0.37 20.98
C ASP A 227 7.24 1.32 22.18
N ASP A 228 6.11 1.61 22.83
CA ASP A 228 6.07 2.46 24.03
C ASP A 228 6.77 1.78 25.20
N TRP A 229 6.61 0.47 25.38
CA TRP A 229 7.43 -0.31 26.32
C TRP A 229 8.92 -0.27 25.97
N GLY A 230 9.27 -0.24 24.68
CA GLY A 230 10.63 0.03 24.21
C GLY A 230 11.16 1.38 24.72
N ARG A 231 10.35 2.44 24.62
CA ARG A 231 10.72 3.77 25.11
C ARG A 231 10.86 3.79 26.63
N VAL A 232 9.93 3.19 27.38
CA VAL A 232 10.00 3.07 28.84
C VAL A 232 11.33 2.44 29.26
N ARG A 233 11.74 1.33 28.64
CA ARG A 233 13.04 0.68 28.89
C ARG A 233 14.22 1.61 28.64
N THR A 234 14.22 2.30 27.50
CA THR A 234 15.30 3.23 27.14
C THR A 234 15.40 4.39 28.14
N ARG A 235 14.27 4.98 28.55
CA ARG A 235 14.25 6.11 29.49
C ARG A 235 14.72 5.72 30.88
N ILE A 236 14.19 4.63 31.44
CA ILE A 236 14.60 4.14 32.76
C ILE A 236 16.07 3.69 32.75
N GLY A 237 16.51 3.00 31.69
CA GLY A 237 17.90 2.59 31.53
C GLY A 237 18.87 3.77 31.46
N ALA A 238 18.53 4.83 30.71
CA ALA A 238 19.33 6.05 30.62
C ALA A 238 19.40 6.79 31.97
N ALA A 239 18.26 6.93 32.65
CA ALA A 239 18.21 7.57 33.97
C ALA A 239 19.04 6.77 35.00
N TRP A 240 18.99 5.44 34.95
CA TRP A 240 19.77 4.56 35.82
C TRP A 240 21.27 4.71 35.56
N ALA A 241 21.68 4.71 34.29
CA ALA A 241 23.08 4.89 33.89
C ALA A 241 23.65 6.27 34.29
N ALA A 242 22.80 7.30 34.37
CA ALA A 242 23.19 8.64 34.84
C ALA A 242 23.45 8.70 36.37
N GLY A 243 23.32 7.59 37.10
CA GLY A 243 23.67 7.49 38.51
C GLY A 243 22.57 7.93 39.48
N ALA A 244 21.33 8.10 39.01
CA ALA A 244 20.18 8.43 39.83
C ALA A 244 19.67 7.21 40.64
N GLY A 245 20.52 6.59 41.44
CA GLY A 245 20.29 5.30 42.15
C GLY A 245 19.27 5.36 43.30
N THR A 246 18.12 6.00 43.07
CA THR A 246 16.98 6.00 43.99
C THR A 246 16.36 4.61 44.05
N PRO A 247 15.74 4.23 45.18
CA PRO A 247 15.07 2.93 45.29
C PRO A 247 13.98 2.72 44.23
N GLU A 248 13.24 3.78 43.89
CA GLU A 248 12.21 3.71 42.86
C GLU A 248 12.78 3.44 41.46
N LEU A 249 13.89 4.08 41.09
CA LEU A 249 14.51 3.83 39.79
C LEU A 249 15.12 2.43 39.72
N ALA A 250 15.68 1.94 40.83
CA ALA A 250 16.14 0.56 40.94
C ALA A 250 14.98 -0.43 40.78
N MET A 251 13.85 -0.18 41.45
CA MET A 251 12.62 -0.97 41.30
C MET A 251 12.17 -0.98 39.83
N ALA A 252 12.10 0.19 39.18
CA ALA A 252 11.63 0.28 37.82
C ALA A 252 12.55 -0.45 36.83
N GLN A 253 13.87 -0.28 36.98
CA GLN A 253 14.87 -0.94 36.15
C GLN A 253 14.85 -2.47 36.34
N ALA A 254 14.72 -2.94 37.58
CA ALA A 254 14.62 -4.36 37.91
C ALA A 254 13.33 -4.98 37.36
N TRP A 255 12.21 -4.25 37.48
CA TRP A 255 10.93 -4.65 36.90
C TRP A 255 11.01 -4.84 35.38
N LEU A 256 11.57 -3.85 34.68
CA LEU A 256 11.67 -3.89 33.22
C LEU A 256 12.61 -5.00 32.71
N ARG A 257 13.64 -5.36 33.49
CA ARG A 257 14.50 -6.50 33.18
C ARG A 257 13.80 -7.84 33.41
N ARG A 258 12.93 -7.91 34.42
CA ARG A 258 12.12 -9.10 34.72
C ARG A 258 11.03 -9.33 33.67
N ASP A 259 10.37 -8.26 33.19
CA ASP A 259 9.28 -8.35 32.19
C ASP A 259 9.81 -8.54 30.75
N GLY A 260 11.04 -8.09 30.46
CA GLY A 260 11.68 -8.27 29.15
C GLY A 260 12.24 -9.68 28.88
N ARG A 261 12.30 -10.54 29.89
CA ARG A 261 12.58 -11.98 29.76
C ARG A 261 11.25 -12.69 29.89
N GLU A 262 10.99 -13.65 29.00
CA GLU A 262 9.73 -14.39 28.91
C GLU A 262 9.14 -14.71 30.29
N ARG A 263 7.83 -14.52 30.43
CA ARG A 263 7.05 -14.38 31.68
C ARG A 263 7.17 -15.56 32.65
N ASP A 264 7.88 -16.62 32.29
CA ASP A 264 7.73 -17.94 32.90
C ASP A 264 8.81 -18.31 33.92
N ASP A 265 9.87 -17.50 34.09
CA ASP A 265 11.00 -17.94 34.94
C ASP A 265 11.40 -16.92 36.03
N HIS A 266 10.60 -16.88 37.10
CA HIS A 266 10.87 -16.05 38.29
C HIS A 266 12.25 -16.32 38.94
N VAL A 267 12.77 -17.54 38.79
CA VAL A 267 14.06 -17.95 39.34
C VAL A 267 15.21 -17.35 38.52
N ALA A 268 15.12 -17.41 37.19
CA ALA A 268 16.14 -16.84 36.29
C ALA A 268 16.21 -15.31 36.37
N ALA A 269 15.06 -14.63 36.55
CA ALA A 269 15.02 -13.18 36.74
C ALA A 269 15.70 -12.74 38.05
N SER A 270 15.52 -13.49 39.13
CA SER A 270 16.15 -13.20 40.43
C SER A 270 17.67 -13.38 40.38
N ALA A 271 18.16 -14.41 39.69
CA ALA A 271 19.60 -14.62 39.47
C ALA A 271 20.23 -13.47 38.66
N ALA A 272 19.54 -13.00 37.62
CA ALA A 272 20.03 -11.89 36.77
C ALA A 272 20.07 -10.53 37.49
N LEU A 273 19.20 -10.31 38.49
CA LEU A 273 19.25 -9.13 39.33
C LEU A 273 20.46 -9.16 40.29
N ALA A 274 20.90 -10.36 40.71
CA ALA A 274 22.05 -10.52 41.59
C ALA A 274 23.39 -10.16 40.91
N ASP A 275 23.47 -10.29 39.58
CA ASP A 275 24.67 -9.94 38.80
C ASP A 275 24.89 -8.43 38.65
N ASP A 276 23.83 -7.61 38.80
CA ASP A 276 23.93 -6.16 38.80
C ASP A 276 24.13 -5.64 40.23
N ARG A 277 25.39 -5.50 40.64
CA ARG A 277 25.77 -5.02 41.98
C ARG A 277 25.08 -3.72 42.39
N ALA A 278 24.80 -2.83 41.44
CA ALA A 278 24.15 -1.56 41.74
C ALA A 278 22.65 -1.74 42.06
N LEU A 279 21.94 -2.60 41.32
CA LEU A 279 20.55 -2.96 41.64
C LEU A 279 20.46 -3.77 42.93
N ALA A 280 21.36 -4.74 43.13
CA ALA A 280 21.43 -5.56 44.33
C ALA A 280 21.64 -4.72 45.60
N ALA A 281 22.40 -3.61 45.51
CA ALA A 281 22.58 -2.67 46.62
C ALA A 281 21.43 -1.67 46.79
N ALA A 282 20.68 -1.35 45.73
CA ALA A 282 19.63 -0.33 45.75
C ALA A 282 18.25 -0.88 46.13
N LEU A 283 17.86 -2.06 45.65
CA LEU A 283 16.54 -2.66 45.91
C LEU A 283 16.25 -2.86 47.42
N PRO A 284 17.19 -3.37 48.26
CA PRO A 284 16.94 -3.55 49.69
C PRO A 284 16.64 -2.23 50.42
N ARG A 285 17.22 -1.11 49.97
CA ARG A 285 16.92 0.22 50.54
C ARG A 285 15.46 0.61 50.31
N GLY A 286 14.84 0.12 49.23
CA GLY A 286 13.44 0.37 48.92
C GLY A 286 12.44 -0.36 49.82
N LEU A 287 12.85 -1.41 50.55
CA LEU A 287 11.98 -2.09 51.52
C LEU A 287 11.60 -1.18 52.70
N ALA A 288 12.43 -0.17 52.97
CA ALA A 288 12.23 0.84 54.02
C ALA A 288 11.83 2.22 53.45
N ASP A 289 11.47 2.31 52.17
CA ASP A 289 11.08 3.58 51.54
C ASP A 289 9.79 4.15 52.18
N ALA A 290 9.64 5.48 52.22
CA ALA A 290 8.42 6.09 52.74
C ALA A 290 7.21 5.79 51.83
N ASP A 291 7.45 5.58 50.54
CA ASP A 291 6.41 5.28 49.56
C ASP A 291 6.01 3.80 49.58
N PRO A 292 4.75 3.45 49.92
CA PRO A 292 4.30 2.06 50.01
C PRO A 292 4.29 1.34 48.65
N VAL A 293 4.20 2.05 47.52
CA VAL A 293 4.29 1.44 46.18
C VAL A 293 5.70 0.98 45.90
N VAL A 294 6.70 1.80 46.24
CA VAL A 294 8.13 1.44 46.10
C VAL A 294 8.46 0.25 47.00
N ARG A 295 7.98 0.26 48.25
CA ARG A 295 8.12 -0.87 49.18
C ARG A 295 7.52 -2.15 48.62
N LEU A 296 6.28 -2.11 48.13
CA LEU A 296 5.60 -3.27 47.52
C LEU A 296 6.37 -3.80 46.30
N GLY A 297 6.80 -2.91 45.41
CA GLY A 297 7.54 -3.27 44.21
C GLY A 297 8.90 -3.91 44.51
N CYS A 298 9.67 -3.32 45.42
CA CYS A 298 10.93 -3.90 45.89
C CYS A 298 10.72 -5.25 46.59
N ALA A 299 9.73 -5.37 47.47
CA ALA A 299 9.41 -6.61 48.16
C ALA A 299 9.03 -7.73 47.17
N ARG A 300 8.22 -7.39 46.16
CA ARG A 300 7.85 -8.31 45.06
C ARG A 300 9.06 -8.76 44.22
N LEU A 301 9.99 -7.86 43.97
CA LEU A 301 11.20 -8.15 43.20
C LEU A 301 12.21 -9.00 43.99
N LEU A 302 12.27 -8.80 45.31
CA LEU A 302 13.16 -9.53 46.23
C LEU A 302 12.54 -10.81 46.80
N GLY A 303 11.23 -11.01 46.63
CA GLY A 303 10.51 -12.15 47.22
C GLY A 303 10.28 -12.03 48.73
N ASP A 304 10.26 -10.81 49.27
CA ASP A 304 10.08 -10.57 50.71
C ASP A 304 8.59 -10.63 51.10
N ALA A 305 8.14 -11.83 51.48
CA ALA A 305 6.74 -12.07 51.86
C ALA A 305 6.32 -11.28 53.10
N ALA A 306 7.23 -10.99 54.04
CA ALA A 306 6.90 -10.29 55.28
C ALA A 306 6.52 -8.83 55.02
N VAL A 307 7.26 -8.14 54.14
CA VAL A 307 6.91 -6.77 53.74
C VAL A 307 5.60 -6.74 52.94
N VAL A 308 5.37 -7.72 52.06
CA VAL A 308 4.10 -7.81 51.31
C VAL A 308 2.92 -8.06 52.25
N GLU A 309 3.07 -8.96 53.23
CA GLU A 309 2.06 -9.25 54.25
C GLU A 309 1.75 -7.99 55.08
N ALA A 310 2.75 -7.22 55.49
CA ALA A 310 2.54 -5.95 56.20
C ALA A 310 1.75 -4.90 55.38
N LEU A 311 1.68 -5.05 54.06
CA LEU A 311 0.95 -4.15 53.15
C LEU A 311 -0.45 -4.66 52.79
N THR A 312 -0.88 -5.85 53.24
CA THR A 312 -2.22 -6.38 52.91
C THR A 312 -3.35 -5.56 53.53
N ASP A 313 -3.07 -4.85 54.62
CA ASP A 313 -4.04 -3.97 55.30
C ASP A 313 -3.98 -2.52 54.78
N HIS A 314 -3.11 -2.22 53.82
CA HIS A 314 -2.98 -0.87 53.27
C HIS A 314 -4.24 -0.51 52.45
N PRO A 315 -4.89 0.64 52.67
CA PRO A 315 -6.19 0.96 52.08
C PRO A 315 -6.19 0.98 50.55
N ARG A 316 -5.07 1.35 49.92
CA ARG A 316 -4.92 1.39 48.45
C ARG A 316 -4.25 0.14 47.85
N LEU A 317 -3.40 -0.53 48.62
CA LEU A 317 -2.51 -1.59 48.08
C LEU A 317 -2.88 -2.98 48.57
N GLY A 318 -3.79 -3.10 49.55
CA GLY A 318 -4.07 -4.36 50.23
C GLY A 318 -4.44 -5.49 49.28
N ARG A 319 -5.29 -5.21 48.29
CA ARG A 319 -5.66 -6.19 47.26
C ARG A 319 -4.46 -6.62 46.40
N VAL A 320 -3.64 -5.68 45.96
CA VAL A 320 -2.44 -5.97 45.16
C VAL A 320 -1.43 -6.76 45.99
N ALA A 321 -1.22 -6.37 47.24
CA ALA A 321 -0.34 -7.07 48.17
C ALA A 321 -0.83 -8.50 48.42
N GLN A 322 -2.13 -8.72 48.59
CA GLN A 322 -2.72 -10.07 48.67
C GLN A 322 -2.45 -10.89 47.41
N ASP A 323 -2.61 -10.30 46.22
CA ASP A 323 -2.33 -10.97 44.94
C ASP A 323 -0.83 -11.28 44.76
N VAL A 324 0.05 -10.41 45.27
CA VAL A 324 1.50 -10.64 45.26
C VAL A 324 1.89 -11.72 46.26
N LEU A 325 1.35 -11.67 47.48
CA LEU A 325 1.61 -12.66 48.54
C LEU A 325 1.13 -14.05 48.11
N ALA A 326 -0.04 -14.10 47.47
CA ALA A 326 -0.59 -15.28 46.81
C ALA A 326 0.41 -15.94 45.86
N ARG A 327 1.10 -15.14 45.03
CA ARG A 327 2.11 -15.64 44.08
C ARG A 327 3.40 -16.08 44.77
N LEU A 328 3.80 -15.41 45.85
CA LEU A 328 4.98 -15.78 46.64
C LEU A 328 4.77 -17.08 47.44
N ASP A 329 3.53 -17.42 47.82
CA ASP A 329 3.17 -18.64 48.59
C ASP A 329 2.22 -19.58 47.81
N ALA A 330 2.56 -19.85 46.54
CA ALA A 330 1.74 -20.65 45.62
C ALA A 330 1.36 -22.04 46.16
N GLY A 331 2.24 -22.69 46.94
CA GLY A 331 2.00 -24.03 47.48
C GLY A 331 0.85 -24.07 48.50
N ARG A 332 0.73 -23.05 49.37
CA ARG A 332 -0.38 -22.98 50.32
C ARG A 332 -1.71 -22.64 49.65
N LEU A 333 -1.69 -21.85 48.57
CA LEU A 333 -2.91 -21.56 47.81
C LEU A 333 -3.49 -22.78 47.13
N VAL A 334 -2.66 -23.64 46.52
CA VAL A 334 -3.13 -24.89 45.91
C VAL A 334 -3.76 -25.80 46.97
N THR A 335 -3.14 -25.89 48.14
CA THR A 335 -3.66 -26.67 49.27
C THR A 335 -5.00 -26.12 49.75
N ARG A 336 -5.12 -24.79 49.88
CA ARG A 336 -6.38 -24.13 50.23
C ARG A 336 -7.45 -24.36 49.17
N PHE A 337 -7.14 -24.19 47.89
CA PHE A 337 -8.06 -24.39 46.77
C PHE A 337 -8.68 -25.81 46.78
N ARG A 338 -7.86 -26.84 47.05
CA ARG A 338 -8.34 -28.23 47.20
C ARG A 338 -9.31 -28.43 48.35
N ALA A 339 -9.14 -27.67 49.43
CA ALA A 339 -9.97 -27.78 50.63
C ALA A 339 -11.31 -27.04 50.53
N LEU A 340 -11.44 -26.09 49.59
CA LEU A 340 -12.70 -25.36 49.37
C LEU A 340 -13.75 -26.30 48.80
N THR A 341 -14.96 -26.26 49.33
CA THR A 341 -16.13 -26.99 48.80
C THR A 341 -17.11 -26.07 48.09
N ASP A 342 -17.10 -24.78 48.41
CA ASP A 342 -17.95 -23.75 47.81
C ASP A 342 -17.41 -23.32 46.43
N GLU A 343 -18.29 -23.29 45.42
CA GLU A 343 -17.91 -22.98 44.03
C GLU A 343 -17.49 -21.50 43.86
N ASP A 344 -18.09 -20.55 44.59
CA ASP A 344 -17.73 -19.12 44.50
C ASP A 344 -16.38 -18.82 45.16
N GLU A 345 -16.09 -19.46 46.29
CA GLU A 345 -14.78 -19.44 46.91
C GLU A 345 -13.72 -20.09 46.03
N ARG A 346 -14.03 -21.23 45.39
CA ARG A 346 -13.14 -21.87 44.41
C ARG A 346 -12.84 -20.94 43.23
N VAL A 347 -13.83 -20.27 42.65
CA VAL A 347 -13.59 -19.30 41.55
C VAL A 347 -12.69 -18.15 42.01
N ARG A 348 -12.91 -17.62 43.22
CA ARG A 348 -12.05 -16.57 43.79
C ARG A 348 -10.61 -17.06 43.98
N ALA A 349 -10.44 -18.25 44.55
CA ALA A 349 -9.13 -18.86 44.74
C ALA A 349 -8.45 -19.20 43.40
N LEU A 350 -9.20 -19.66 42.39
CA LEU A 350 -8.70 -19.93 41.04
C LEU A 350 -8.15 -18.67 40.36
N ARG A 351 -8.78 -17.51 40.58
CA ARG A 351 -8.28 -16.22 40.08
C ARG A 351 -6.98 -15.77 40.76
N ALA A 352 -6.75 -16.22 42.00
CA ALA A 352 -5.56 -15.88 42.78
C ALA A 352 -4.38 -16.86 42.54
N LEU A 353 -4.61 -18.01 41.91
CA LEU A 353 -3.53 -18.95 41.58
C LEU A 353 -2.56 -18.32 40.58
N PRO A 354 -1.23 -18.54 40.75
CA PRO A 354 -0.23 -18.04 39.82
C PRO A 354 -0.47 -18.57 38.40
N ARG A 355 -0.12 -17.76 37.40
CA ARG A 355 -0.16 -18.11 35.97
C ARG A 355 1.26 -18.05 35.41
N PRO A 356 1.72 -19.07 34.66
CA PRO A 356 1.03 -20.33 34.33
C PRO A 356 0.66 -21.16 35.58
N LEU A 357 -0.42 -21.94 35.50
CA LEU A 357 -0.85 -22.78 36.63
C LEU A 357 0.17 -23.88 36.83
N SER A 358 0.72 -24.03 38.04
CA SER A 358 1.57 -25.18 38.35
C SER A 358 0.83 -26.52 38.13
N PRO A 359 1.52 -27.64 37.85
CA PRO A 359 0.90 -28.96 37.71
C PRO A 359 -0.02 -29.32 38.89
N ALA A 360 0.38 -28.96 40.11
CA ALA A 360 -0.40 -29.22 41.32
C ALA A 360 -1.70 -28.40 41.39
N ALA A 361 -1.66 -27.14 40.94
CA ALA A 361 -2.81 -26.25 40.80
C ALA A 361 -3.78 -26.75 39.73
N PHE A 362 -3.22 -27.21 38.61
CA PHE A 362 -4.01 -27.74 37.50
C PHE A 362 -4.71 -29.05 37.85
N SER A 363 -3.99 -30.00 38.44
CA SER A 363 -4.59 -31.26 38.93
C SER A 363 -5.71 -30.98 39.94
N ALA A 364 -5.54 -29.97 40.81
CA ALA A 364 -6.60 -29.54 41.72
C ALA A 364 -7.84 -29.01 40.98
N LEU A 365 -7.65 -28.23 39.90
CA LEU A 365 -8.72 -27.73 39.05
C LEU A 365 -9.45 -28.86 38.32
N CYS A 366 -8.73 -29.80 37.71
CA CYS A 366 -9.35 -30.97 37.05
C CYS A 366 -10.16 -31.81 38.05
N ALA A 367 -9.65 -32.00 39.27
CA ALA A 367 -10.39 -32.68 40.32
C ALA A 367 -11.66 -31.91 40.73
N SER A 368 -11.62 -30.57 40.76
CA SER A 368 -12.78 -29.75 41.13
C SER A 368 -13.86 -29.67 40.05
N LEU A 369 -13.54 -30.01 38.80
CA LEU A 369 -14.50 -30.08 37.70
C LEU A 369 -15.42 -31.31 37.78
N ARG A 370 -15.00 -32.38 38.48
CA ARG A 370 -15.79 -33.62 38.60
C ARG A 370 -17.06 -33.36 39.40
N GLY A 371 -18.21 -33.44 38.74
CA GLY A 371 -19.51 -33.20 39.36
C GLY A 371 -19.84 -31.73 39.63
N ALA A 372 -19.13 -30.80 38.99
CA ALA A 372 -19.37 -29.38 39.13
C ALA A 372 -20.67 -28.92 38.43
N SER A 373 -21.21 -27.79 38.87
CA SER A 373 -22.35 -27.15 38.20
C SER A 373 -21.97 -26.57 36.83
N ALA A 374 -22.95 -26.41 35.94
CA ALA A 374 -22.73 -25.75 34.64
C ALA A 374 -22.24 -24.29 34.80
N ALA A 375 -22.73 -23.59 35.82
CA ALA A 375 -22.32 -22.20 36.13
C ALA A 375 -20.86 -22.13 36.60
N TYR A 376 -20.39 -23.13 37.36
CA TYR A 376 -18.98 -23.22 37.73
C TYR A 376 -18.11 -23.55 36.53
N LEU A 377 -18.52 -24.49 35.67
CA LEU A 377 -17.82 -24.83 34.45
C LEU A 377 -17.64 -23.60 33.55
N GLU A 378 -18.69 -22.81 33.34
CA GLU A 378 -18.64 -21.57 32.55
C GLU A 378 -17.60 -20.59 33.10
N ARG A 379 -17.57 -20.39 34.42
CA ARG A 379 -16.59 -19.51 35.09
C ARG A 379 -15.17 -20.06 35.01
N VAL A 380 -15.00 -21.39 35.10
CA VAL A 380 -13.70 -22.05 34.94
C VAL A 380 -13.21 -21.91 33.51
N ILE A 381 -14.06 -22.16 32.51
CA ILE A 381 -13.73 -21.96 31.09
C ILE A 381 -13.30 -20.51 30.87
N HIS A 382 -14.09 -19.53 31.33
CA HIS A 382 -13.74 -18.11 31.22
C HIS A 382 -12.39 -17.78 31.90
N THR A 383 -12.08 -18.45 33.01
CA THR A 383 -10.84 -18.23 33.76
C THR A 383 -9.64 -18.98 33.16
N LEU A 384 -9.86 -20.08 32.44
CA LEU A 384 -8.86 -20.82 31.69
C LEU A 384 -8.51 -20.11 30.38
N THR A 385 -9.52 -19.63 29.66
CA THR A 385 -9.35 -18.93 28.38
C THR A 385 -8.75 -17.54 28.51
N ALA A 386 -8.57 -17.05 29.74
CA ALA A 386 -7.80 -15.85 30.05
C ALA A 386 -6.27 -16.07 30.04
N ALA A 387 -5.79 -17.32 30.02
CA ALA A 387 -4.39 -17.69 29.83
C ALA A 387 -4.15 -18.16 28.38
N THR A 388 -2.90 -18.33 27.93
CA THR A 388 -2.66 -18.94 26.60
C THR A 388 -2.83 -20.46 26.66
N TYR A 389 -3.16 -21.10 25.53
CA TYR A 389 -3.35 -22.54 25.48
C TYR A 389 -2.05 -23.31 25.74
N ASP A 390 -0.94 -22.84 25.17
CA ASP A 390 0.38 -23.48 25.30
C ASP A 390 0.83 -23.56 26.77
N ASP A 391 0.59 -22.49 27.55
CA ASP A 391 0.86 -22.42 28.99
C ASP A 391 0.10 -23.48 29.80
N VAL A 392 -1.04 -23.94 29.28
CA VAL A 392 -1.92 -24.88 29.99
C VAL A 392 -1.68 -26.32 29.53
N VAL A 393 -1.27 -26.52 28.28
CA VAL A 393 -1.33 -27.83 27.63
C VAL A 393 0.00 -28.56 27.61
N ALA A 394 1.13 -27.85 27.64
CA ALA A 394 2.47 -28.46 27.67
C ALA A 394 2.66 -29.45 28.83
N GLU A 395 1.95 -29.27 29.94
CA GLU A 395 2.11 -30.10 31.13
C GLU A 395 0.93 -31.04 31.42
N VAL A 396 -0.28 -30.78 30.91
CA VAL A 396 -1.49 -31.41 31.48
C VAL A 396 -2.69 -31.62 30.54
N GLY A 397 -2.55 -31.37 29.23
CA GLY A 397 -3.66 -31.47 28.26
C GLY A 397 -4.38 -32.83 28.21
N ALA A 398 -3.68 -33.91 28.57
CA ALA A 398 -4.24 -35.27 28.60
C ALA A 398 -5.30 -35.49 29.69
N GLU A 399 -5.26 -34.74 30.80
CA GLU A 399 -6.26 -34.84 31.88
C GLU A 399 -7.42 -33.86 31.68
N LEU A 400 -7.17 -32.74 30.99
CA LEU A 400 -8.17 -31.70 30.76
C LEU A 400 -9.27 -32.14 29.78
N VAL A 401 -8.88 -32.74 28.66
CA VAL A 401 -9.82 -33.11 27.59
C VAL A 401 -10.85 -34.14 28.06
N PRO A 402 -10.50 -35.22 28.79
CA PRO A 402 -11.49 -36.14 29.36
C PRO A 402 -12.41 -35.47 30.39
N ALA A 403 -11.86 -34.65 31.29
CA ALA A 403 -12.64 -33.94 32.31
C ALA A 403 -13.63 -32.95 31.69
N LEU A 404 -13.25 -32.29 30.59
CA LEU A 404 -14.15 -31.46 29.81
C LEU A 404 -15.15 -32.34 29.03
N ALA A 405 -14.74 -33.44 28.41
CA ALA A 405 -15.61 -34.32 27.62
C ALA A 405 -16.78 -34.91 28.44
N GLU A 406 -16.56 -35.22 29.71
CA GLU A 406 -17.62 -35.66 30.64
C GLU A 406 -18.65 -34.55 30.96
N HIS A 407 -18.28 -33.29 30.73
CA HIS A 407 -19.00 -32.11 31.21
C HIS A 407 -19.23 -31.02 30.15
N VAL A 408 -18.90 -31.20 28.86
CA VAL A 408 -19.18 -30.19 27.82
C VAL A 408 -20.70 -30.08 27.67
N VAL A 409 -21.28 -29.11 28.38
CA VAL A 409 -22.73 -28.91 28.50
C VAL A 409 -23.34 -28.37 27.20
N GLY A 410 -22.53 -27.86 26.26
CA GLY A 410 -23.03 -27.36 24.98
C GLY A 410 -21.95 -26.92 23.99
N VAL A 411 -22.38 -26.67 22.75
CA VAL A 411 -21.53 -26.29 21.60
C VAL A 411 -20.74 -25.02 21.85
N GLU A 412 -21.34 -24.02 22.49
CA GLU A 412 -20.73 -22.72 22.71
C GLU A 412 -19.43 -22.84 23.54
N HIS A 413 -19.47 -23.65 24.60
CA HIS A 413 -18.29 -23.96 25.41
C HIS A 413 -17.22 -24.70 24.62
N GLY A 414 -17.61 -25.67 23.79
CA GLY A 414 -16.71 -26.40 22.91
C GLY A 414 -16.01 -25.48 21.90
N LEU A 415 -16.75 -24.54 21.30
CA LEU A 415 -16.21 -23.55 20.37
C LEU A 415 -15.32 -22.53 21.07
N VAL A 416 -15.66 -22.08 22.28
CA VAL A 416 -14.81 -21.18 23.08
C VAL A 416 -13.49 -21.85 23.45
N LEU A 417 -13.54 -23.11 23.89
CA LEU A 417 -12.35 -23.89 24.22
C LEU A 417 -11.51 -24.22 22.99
N LEU A 418 -12.16 -24.57 21.88
CA LEU A 418 -11.48 -24.77 20.62
C LEU A 418 -10.80 -23.48 20.18
N ARG A 419 -11.54 -22.36 20.14
CA ARG A 419 -11.01 -21.05 19.79
C ARG A 419 -9.81 -20.74 20.65
N TRP A 420 -9.91 -20.88 21.96
CA TRP A 420 -8.78 -20.72 22.86
C TRP A 420 -7.59 -21.63 22.51
N ALA A 421 -7.83 -22.88 22.14
CA ALA A 421 -6.79 -23.83 21.74
C ALA A 421 -6.13 -23.54 20.38
N VAL A 422 -6.82 -22.83 19.51
CA VAL A 422 -6.36 -22.52 18.14
C VAL A 422 -6.02 -21.03 17.96
N ASP A 423 -6.28 -20.18 18.94
CA ASP A 423 -6.04 -18.74 18.93
C ASP A 423 -4.75 -18.47 19.70
N THR A 424 -3.63 -18.68 19.01
CA THR A 424 -2.35 -18.16 19.46
C THR A 424 -2.42 -16.64 19.36
N ASP A 425 -2.20 -15.92 20.46
CA ASP A 425 -2.35 -14.44 20.63
C ASP A 425 -1.57 -13.59 19.60
N GLU A 426 -0.78 -14.22 18.75
CA GLU A 426 -0.05 -13.60 17.67
C GLU A 426 -0.88 -13.60 16.38
N ARG A 427 -1.70 -12.56 16.20
CA ARG A 427 -2.44 -12.24 14.95
C ARG A 427 -1.55 -12.11 13.69
N HIS A 428 -0.24 -12.35 13.81
CA HIS A 428 0.78 -12.21 12.77
C HIS A 428 1.71 -13.42 12.65
N ARG A 429 1.52 -14.51 13.41
CA ARG A 429 2.28 -15.75 13.20
C ARG A 429 1.45 -16.78 12.43
N PRO A 430 2.13 -17.68 11.69
CA PRO A 430 1.49 -18.82 11.05
C PRO A 430 0.63 -19.60 12.04
N PHE A 431 -0.58 -19.97 11.61
CA PHE A 431 -1.36 -20.96 12.35
C PHE A 431 -0.56 -22.27 12.42
N ARG A 432 0.03 -22.56 13.58
CA ARG A 432 0.63 -23.86 13.87
C ARG A 432 -0.29 -24.58 14.83
N PRO A 433 -1.07 -25.57 14.38
CA PRO A 433 -1.90 -26.32 15.29
C PRO A 433 -0.98 -27.00 16.32
N ALA A 434 -1.12 -26.64 17.59
CA ALA A 434 -0.46 -27.39 18.65
C ALA A 434 -0.94 -28.84 18.53
N ALA A 435 -0.03 -29.80 18.39
CA ALA A 435 -0.40 -31.22 18.28
C ALA A 435 -1.32 -31.66 19.43
N ALA A 436 -1.20 -31.00 20.58
CA ALA A 436 -2.01 -31.24 21.75
C ALA A 436 -3.46 -30.68 21.68
N ALA A 437 -3.78 -29.85 20.68
CA ALA A 437 -5.14 -29.38 20.39
C ALA A 437 -5.98 -30.41 19.61
N ALA A 438 -5.36 -31.42 18.99
CA ALA A 438 -6.06 -32.42 18.17
C ALA A 438 -7.16 -33.19 18.93
N PRO A 439 -6.96 -33.67 20.18
CA PRO A 439 -8.01 -34.36 20.92
C PRO A 439 -9.23 -33.47 21.24
N LEU A 440 -8.99 -32.17 21.50
CA LEU A 440 -10.05 -31.19 21.74
C LEU A 440 -10.80 -30.88 20.45
N ALA A 441 -10.08 -30.68 19.34
CA ALA A 441 -10.67 -30.50 18.01
C ALA A 441 -11.53 -31.72 17.61
N GLU A 442 -11.05 -32.94 17.86
CA GLU A 442 -11.76 -34.18 17.58
C GLU A 442 -13.08 -34.30 18.38
N LEU A 443 -13.05 -33.92 19.67
CA LEU A 443 -14.24 -33.87 20.51
C LEU A 443 -15.26 -32.84 19.96
N VAL A 444 -14.80 -31.63 19.67
CA VAL A 444 -15.67 -30.54 19.19
C VAL A 444 -16.25 -30.85 17.81
N ALA A 445 -15.47 -31.43 16.89
CA ALA A 445 -15.93 -31.83 15.57
C ALA A 445 -17.04 -32.90 15.65
N ARG A 446 -16.89 -33.92 16.51
CA ARG A 446 -17.92 -34.94 16.72
C ARG A 446 -19.20 -34.36 17.34
N LEU A 447 -19.07 -33.47 18.31
CA LEU A 447 -20.22 -32.78 18.92
C LEU A 447 -20.98 -31.94 17.90
N LEU A 448 -20.28 -31.18 17.05
CA LEU A 448 -20.87 -30.36 15.99
C LEU A 448 -21.52 -31.18 14.86
N ALA A 449 -20.92 -32.31 14.49
CA ALA A 449 -21.48 -33.22 13.48
C ALA A 449 -22.82 -33.84 13.92
N ALA A 450 -22.98 -34.08 15.23
CA ALA A 450 -24.18 -34.68 15.80
C ALA A 450 -25.39 -33.72 15.94
N LEU A 451 -25.23 -32.42 15.67
CA LEU A 451 -26.24 -31.42 15.97
C LEU A 451 -27.00 -30.91 14.72
N PRO A 452 -28.33 -31.10 14.65
CA PRO A 452 -29.13 -30.61 13.53
C PRO A 452 -29.44 -29.10 13.57
N ARG A 453 -29.58 -28.51 14.77
CA ARG A 453 -30.20 -27.17 14.96
C ARG A 453 -29.22 -26.00 15.13
N VAL A 454 -27.95 -26.28 15.43
CA VAL A 454 -26.94 -25.25 15.77
C VAL A 454 -26.28 -24.64 14.51
N ARG A 455 -26.71 -25.13 13.34
CA ARG A 455 -26.19 -24.84 11.99
C ARG A 455 -26.36 -23.40 11.52
N ALA A 456 -27.36 -22.67 12.03
CA ALA A 456 -27.67 -21.30 11.61
C ALA A 456 -27.13 -20.21 12.56
N THR A 457 -26.70 -20.57 13.79
CA THR A 457 -26.33 -19.61 14.84
C THR A 457 -24.86 -19.65 15.24
N VAL A 458 -24.12 -20.69 14.85
CA VAL A 458 -22.67 -20.74 15.09
C VAL A 458 -22.01 -19.74 14.15
N ASP A 459 -21.43 -18.69 14.74
CA ASP A 459 -20.42 -17.90 14.08
C ASP A 459 -19.30 -18.87 13.64
N LEU A 460 -19.17 -19.05 12.33
CA LEU A 460 -18.27 -20.03 11.73
C LEU A 460 -16.79 -19.65 11.92
N HIS A 461 -16.53 -18.52 12.57
CA HIS A 461 -15.21 -18.11 13.02
C HIS A 461 -14.59 -19.20 13.92
N GLY A 462 -13.62 -19.94 13.37
CA GLY A 462 -12.93 -21.05 14.06
C GLY A 462 -13.30 -22.45 13.56
N VAL A 463 -14.30 -22.62 12.70
CA VAL A 463 -14.60 -23.91 12.06
C VAL A 463 -13.53 -24.28 11.02
N ASP A 464 -12.95 -23.29 10.35
CA ASP A 464 -11.75 -23.42 9.54
C ASP A 464 -10.57 -23.98 10.33
N ARG A 465 -10.30 -23.41 11.51
CA ARG A 465 -9.25 -23.90 12.42
C ARG A 465 -9.60 -25.27 13.01
N LEU A 466 -10.87 -25.55 13.27
CA LEU A 466 -11.35 -26.89 13.69
C LEU A 466 -10.98 -27.94 12.66
N VAL A 467 -11.37 -27.72 11.40
CA VAL A 467 -11.15 -28.66 10.30
C VAL A 467 -9.66 -28.79 9.98
N ALA A 468 -8.86 -27.73 10.22
CA ALA A 468 -7.42 -27.76 10.09
C ALA A 468 -6.75 -28.68 11.11
N VAL A 469 -7.22 -28.65 12.37
CA VAL A 469 -6.61 -29.35 13.51
C VAL A 469 -7.16 -30.77 13.70
N ALA A 470 -8.46 -30.98 13.44
CA ALA A 470 -9.11 -32.27 13.64
C ALA A 470 -8.50 -33.36 12.74
N GLU A 471 -8.63 -34.63 13.12
CA GLU A 471 -8.24 -35.73 12.25
C GLU A 471 -9.11 -35.76 10.99
N ARG A 472 -8.56 -36.31 9.89
CA ARG A 472 -9.24 -36.35 8.58
C ARG A 472 -10.65 -36.96 8.67
N GLY A 473 -10.84 -37.96 9.52
CA GLY A 473 -12.14 -38.63 9.73
C GLY A 473 -13.20 -37.70 10.32
N ALA A 474 -12.91 -37.02 11.43
CA ALA A 474 -13.89 -36.12 12.06
C ALA A 474 -14.11 -34.83 11.27
N ALA A 475 -13.05 -34.29 10.68
CA ALA A 475 -13.16 -33.18 9.74
C ALA A 475 -14.12 -33.52 8.58
N PHE A 476 -13.95 -34.71 7.98
CA PHE A 476 -14.81 -35.18 6.90
C PHE A 476 -16.27 -35.38 7.35
N ALA A 477 -16.48 -36.04 8.50
CA ALA A 477 -17.82 -36.28 9.03
C ALA A 477 -18.57 -34.97 9.34
N LEU A 478 -17.88 -34.00 9.94
CA LEU A 478 -18.42 -32.66 10.21
C LEU A 478 -18.82 -31.94 8.92
N VAL A 479 -17.88 -31.85 7.98
CA VAL A 479 -18.08 -31.15 6.71
C VAL A 479 -19.22 -31.79 5.92
N ARG A 480 -19.24 -33.13 5.80
CA ARG A 480 -20.32 -33.84 5.09
C ARG A 480 -21.68 -33.60 5.75
N ALA A 481 -21.76 -33.67 7.08
CA ALA A 481 -23.03 -33.47 7.80
C ALA A 481 -23.64 -32.09 7.54
N TRP A 482 -22.81 -31.08 7.26
CA TRP A 482 -23.23 -29.70 7.01
C TRP A 482 -23.31 -29.34 5.51
N LEU A 483 -22.66 -30.11 4.64
CA LEU A 483 -22.68 -29.88 3.19
C LEU A 483 -24.02 -30.30 2.56
N VAL A 484 -24.73 -31.27 3.15
CA VAL A 484 -26.02 -31.78 2.65
C VAL A 484 -27.20 -30.81 2.92
N ASP A 485 -26.95 -29.72 3.65
CA ASP A 485 -27.97 -28.74 4.04
C ASP A 485 -27.78 -27.43 3.26
N ASP A 486 -28.78 -27.08 2.44
CA ASP A 486 -28.77 -25.92 1.54
C ASP A 486 -28.43 -24.60 2.26
N ALA A 487 -28.79 -24.47 3.54
CA ALA A 487 -28.53 -23.26 4.32
C ALA A 487 -27.05 -23.14 4.74
N THR A 488 -26.37 -24.27 4.98
CA THR A 488 -24.97 -24.28 5.47
C THR A 488 -23.94 -24.63 4.41
N ALA A 489 -24.34 -25.21 3.29
CA ALA A 489 -23.42 -25.56 2.19
C ALA A 489 -22.54 -24.37 1.71
N PRO A 490 -23.05 -23.14 1.49
CA PRO A 490 -22.22 -22.02 1.05
C PRO A 490 -21.13 -21.65 2.06
N HIS A 491 -21.44 -21.80 3.34
CA HIS A 491 -20.59 -21.46 4.46
C HIS A 491 -19.49 -22.49 4.68
N VAL A 492 -19.84 -23.77 4.66
CA VAL A 492 -18.90 -24.89 4.75
C VAL A 492 -17.92 -24.86 3.59
N LEU A 493 -18.40 -24.63 2.36
CA LEU A 493 -17.53 -24.50 1.21
C LEU A 493 -16.57 -23.33 1.39
N ARG A 494 -17.02 -22.15 1.82
CA ARG A 494 -16.09 -21.03 2.14
C ARG A 494 -15.04 -21.43 3.17
N VAL A 495 -15.42 -22.16 4.21
CA VAL A 495 -14.46 -22.68 5.21
C VAL A 495 -13.40 -23.56 4.54
N ILE A 496 -13.78 -24.48 3.64
CA ILE A 496 -12.85 -25.35 2.88
C ILE A 496 -11.90 -24.54 1.99
N PHE A 497 -12.38 -23.48 1.35
CA PHE A 497 -11.51 -22.61 0.55
C PHE A 497 -10.59 -21.74 1.44
N HIS A 498 -11.09 -21.23 2.57
CA HIS A 498 -10.31 -20.44 3.51
C HIS A 498 -9.34 -21.27 4.35
N LEU A 499 -9.58 -22.57 4.52
CA LEU A 499 -8.67 -23.52 5.15
C LEU A 499 -7.28 -23.47 4.53
N GLN A 500 -7.18 -23.18 3.23
CA GLN A 500 -5.90 -23.00 2.55
C GLN A 500 -5.18 -21.74 3.02
N SER A 501 -5.90 -20.64 3.20
CA SER A 501 -5.36 -19.38 3.73
C SER A 501 -5.02 -19.46 5.21
N VAL A 502 -5.69 -20.33 5.97
CA VAL A 502 -5.42 -20.58 7.39
C VAL A 502 -4.21 -21.48 7.56
N LEU A 503 -4.08 -22.53 6.74
CA LEU A 503 -2.99 -23.50 6.80
C LEU A 503 -1.71 -22.99 6.14
N ALA A 504 -1.83 -22.17 5.09
CA ALA A 504 -0.68 -21.55 4.44
C ALA A 504 -0.33 -20.23 5.14
N CYS A 505 0.93 -20.09 5.58
CA CYS A 505 1.52 -18.76 5.65
C CYS A 505 1.35 -18.13 4.27
N HIS A 506 1.03 -16.83 4.14
CA HIS A 506 0.86 -16.16 2.84
C HIS A 506 2.03 -16.33 1.82
N ALA A 507 3.13 -17.01 2.18
CA ALA A 507 4.30 -17.33 1.37
C ALA A 507 4.51 -18.83 1.04
N GLU A 508 3.70 -19.76 1.56
CA GLU A 508 3.83 -21.21 1.31
C GLU A 508 2.79 -21.70 0.29
N PRO A 509 3.09 -22.77 -0.48
CA PRO A 509 2.11 -23.37 -1.38
C PRO A 509 0.87 -23.82 -0.59
N PRO A 510 -0.33 -23.75 -1.19
CA PRO A 510 -1.56 -24.16 -0.52
C PRO A 510 -1.46 -25.62 -0.05
N ASP A 511 -1.85 -25.88 1.19
CA ASP A 511 -1.88 -27.24 1.75
C ASP A 511 -2.80 -28.13 0.87
N PRO A 512 -2.28 -29.21 0.28
CA PRO A 512 -3.06 -30.12 -0.55
C PRO A 512 -4.25 -30.73 0.21
N ARG A 513 -4.21 -30.77 1.55
CA ARG A 513 -5.25 -31.36 2.40
C ARG A 513 -6.63 -30.75 2.18
N ALA A 514 -6.73 -29.43 2.00
CA ALA A 514 -8.04 -28.78 1.76
C ALA A 514 -8.63 -29.16 0.40
N ILE A 515 -7.78 -29.26 -0.62
CA ILE A 515 -8.15 -29.67 -1.98
C ILE A 515 -8.54 -31.14 -2.00
N GLU A 516 -7.73 -31.99 -1.36
CA GLU A 516 -8.01 -33.41 -1.21
C GLU A 516 -9.32 -33.65 -0.46
N LEU A 517 -9.61 -32.85 0.57
CA LEU A 517 -10.86 -32.94 1.31
C LEU A 517 -12.04 -32.58 0.40
N LEU A 518 -11.97 -31.47 -0.35
CA LEU A 518 -13.01 -31.07 -1.30
C LEU A 518 -13.26 -32.15 -2.37
N LEU A 519 -12.19 -32.70 -2.96
CA LEU A 519 -12.30 -33.73 -4.00
C LEU A 519 -12.81 -35.07 -3.46
N ALA A 520 -12.37 -35.46 -2.26
CA ALA A 520 -12.86 -36.68 -1.60
C ALA A 520 -14.34 -36.54 -1.24
N LEU A 521 -14.75 -35.37 -0.73
CA LEU A 521 -16.15 -35.08 -0.46
C LEU A 521 -16.97 -35.18 -1.75
N TRP A 522 -16.54 -34.52 -2.83
CA TRP A 522 -17.26 -34.55 -4.10
C TRP A 522 -17.41 -35.96 -4.66
N ALA A 523 -16.36 -36.80 -4.55
CA ALA A 523 -16.40 -38.17 -5.04
C ALA A 523 -17.39 -39.06 -4.27
N ASP A 524 -17.63 -38.77 -2.99
CA ASP A 524 -18.57 -39.50 -2.13
C ASP A 524 -20.02 -38.99 -2.21
N LEU A 525 -20.28 -37.88 -2.93
CA LEU A 525 -21.63 -37.36 -3.16
C LEU A 525 -22.34 -38.13 -4.27
N SER A 526 -23.64 -38.37 -4.09
CA SER A 526 -24.53 -38.86 -5.14
C SER A 526 -24.72 -37.82 -6.25
N ASP A 527 -25.13 -38.26 -7.45
CA ASP A 527 -25.36 -37.36 -8.60
C ASP A 527 -26.35 -36.23 -8.28
N ALA A 528 -27.37 -36.51 -7.46
CA ALA A 528 -28.35 -35.52 -7.01
C ALA A 528 -27.72 -34.48 -6.08
N GLU A 529 -26.87 -34.90 -5.15
CA GLU A 529 -26.13 -34.00 -4.25
C GLU A 529 -25.10 -33.17 -5.01
N GLN A 530 -24.38 -33.77 -5.97
CA GLN A 530 -23.45 -33.05 -6.85
C GLN A 530 -24.17 -31.99 -7.67
N ALA A 531 -25.33 -32.31 -8.23
CA ALA A 531 -26.13 -31.36 -9.00
C ALA A 531 -26.65 -30.19 -8.13
N ALA A 532 -27.06 -30.47 -6.89
CA ALA A 532 -27.51 -29.45 -5.93
C ALA A 532 -26.36 -28.55 -5.46
N LEU A 533 -25.16 -29.11 -5.25
CA LEU A 533 -24.00 -28.38 -4.73
C LEU A 533 -23.19 -27.64 -5.79
N ALA A 534 -23.25 -28.06 -7.06
CA ALA A 534 -22.56 -27.39 -8.17
C ALA A 534 -22.76 -25.85 -8.20
N PRO A 535 -23.98 -25.28 -8.13
CA PRO A 535 -24.16 -23.83 -8.15
C PRO A 535 -23.54 -23.14 -6.92
N VAL A 536 -23.54 -23.80 -5.76
CA VAL A 536 -22.96 -23.26 -4.53
C VAL A 536 -21.44 -23.25 -4.62
N LEU A 537 -20.84 -24.34 -5.10
CA LEU A 537 -19.40 -24.42 -5.34
C LEU A 537 -18.94 -23.38 -6.36
N ALA A 538 -19.72 -23.18 -7.43
CA ALA A 538 -19.45 -22.17 -8.43
C ALA A 538 -19.43 -20.75 -7.83
N GLU A 539 -20.41 -20.43 -6.99
CA GLU A 539 -20.50 -19.13 -6.33
C GLU A 539 -19.35 -18.88 -5.35
N VAL A 540 -19.00 -19.89 -4.55
CA VAL A 540 -17.85 -19.79 -3.63
C VAL A 540 -16.55 -19.63 -4.41
N SER A 541 -16.33 -20.46 -5.42
CA SER A 541 -15.11 -20.41 -6.24
C SER A 541 -14.96 -19.06 -6.97
N ARG A 542 -16.07 -18.41 -7.37
CA ARG A 542 -16.07 -17.04 -7.93
C ARG A 542 -15.52 -16.01 -6.93
N ARG A 543 -15.95 -16.08 -5.66
CA ARG A 543 -15.51 -15.15 -4.61
C ARG A 543 -14.04 -15.34 -4.25
N GLU A 544 -13.52 -16.55 -4.42
CA GLU A 544 -12.14 -16.93 -4.08
C GLU A 544 -11.15 -16.83 -5.27
N THR A 545 -11.52 -16.19 -6.37
CA THR A 545 -10.70 -16.05 -7.58
C THR A 545 -9.38 -15.31 -7.38
N GLY A 546 -9.24 -14.54 -6.29
CA GLY A 546 -8.01 -13.84 -5.90
C GLY A 546 -7.10 -14.61 -4.92
N SER A 547 -7.44 -15.85 -4.57
CA SER A 547 -6.65 -16.64 -3.61
C SER A 547 -5.32 -17.13 -4.22
N ALA A 548 -4.25 -17.13 -3.41
CA ALA A 548 -2.96 -17.72 -3.78
C ALA A 548 -3.06 -19.24 -4.07
N ALA A 549 -4.14 -19.88 -3.61
CA ALA A 549 -4.39 -21.30 -3.82
C ALA A 549 -4.99 -21.66 -5.18
N ARG A 550 -5.41 -20.66 -5.96
CA ARG A 550 -6.07 -20.84 -7.26
C ARG A 550 -5.32 -21.79 -8.20
N PRO A 551 -4.00 -21.71 -8.43
CA PRO A 551 -3.32 -22.63 -9.35
C PRO A 551 -3.45 -24.10 -8.95
N ALA A 552 -3.35 -24.41 -7.64
CA ALA A 552 -3.47 -25.76 -7.14
C ALA A 552 -4.91 -26.29 -7.26
N LEU A 553 -5.90 -25.43 -6.98
CA LEU A 553 -7.31 -25.74 -7.17
C LEU A 553 -7.66 -26.01 -8.63
N VAL A 554 -7.14 -25.19 -9.56
CA VAL A 554 -7.30 -25.38 -11.01
C VAL A 554 -6.70 -26.71 -11.43
N ALA A 555 -5.45 -27.01 -11.04
CA ALA A 555 -4.77 -28.25 -11.41
C ALA A 555 -5.48 -29.50 -10.86
N ALA A 556 -5.99 -29.43 -9.62
CA ALA A 556 -6.75 -30.53 -9.03
C ALA A 556 -8.12 -30.71 -9.67
N SER A 557 -8.80 -29.60 -9.99
CA SER A 557 -10.05 -29.60 -10.74
C SER A 557 -9.89 -30.18 -12.13
N TRP A 558 -8.76 -29.88 -12.80
CA TRP A 558 -8.41 -30.47 -14.09
C TRP A 558 -8.21 -31.98 -14.00
N ARG A 559 -7.42 -32.45 -13.03
CA ARG A 559 -7.25 -33.90 -12.80
C ARG A 559 -8.59 -34.61 -12.57
N ARG A 560 -9.51 -34.00 -11.80
CA ARG A 560 -10.85 -34.57 -11.58
C ARG A 560 -11.67 -34.60 -12.87
N PHE A 561 -11.63 -33.52 -13.66
CA PHE A 561 -12.32 -33.43 -14.94
C PHE A 561 -11.87 -34.53 -15.92
N LEU A 562 -10.58 -34.86 -15.93
CA LEU A 562 -10.04 -35.95 -16.74
C LEU A 562 -10.48 -37.32 -16.22
N ALA A 563 -10.43 -37.54 -14.91
CA ALA A 563 -10.66 -38.84 -14.27
C ALA A 563 -12.12 -39.31 -14.23
N ALA A 564 -13.11 -38.40 -14.36
CA ALA A 564 -14.54 -38.73 -14.25
C ALA A 564 -15.36 -38.17 -15.44
N PRO A 565 -15.38 -38.86 -16.61
CA PRO A 565 -16.02 -38.37 -17.83
C PRO A 565 -17.53 -38.09 -17.71
N ASP A 566 -18.22 -38.93 -16.96
CA ASP A 566 -19.65 -38.86 -16.62
C ASP A 566 -19.99 -37.62 -15.77
N GLN A 567 -19.05 -37.17 -14.94
CA GLN A 567 -19.24 -36.02 -14.05
C GLN A 567 -18.78 -34.69 -14.66
N ARG A 568 -18.15 -34.70 -15.85
CA ARG A 568 -17.58 -33.50 -16.49
C ARG A 568 -18.56 -32.34 -16.56
N ALA A 569 -19.81 -32.63 -16.92
CA ALA A 569 -20.81 -31.59 -17.08
C ALA A 569 -21.17 -30.88 -15.77
N VAL A 570 -21.31 -31.65 -14.68
CA VAL A 570 -21.66 -31.11 -13.36
C VAL A 570 -20.44 -30.44 -12.73
N TRP A 571 -19.26 -31.05 -12.84
CA TRP A 571 -18.01 -30.50 -12.33
C TRP A 571 -17.63 -29.19 -13.03
N TRP A 572 -17.77 -29.11 -14.35
CA TRP A 572 -17.48 -27.90 -15.13
C TRP A 572 -18.38 -26.72 -14.73
N ARG A 573 -19.65 -26.99 -14.39
CA ARG A 573 -20.54 -25.97 -13.81
C ARG A 573 -20.04 -25.54 -12.44
N ALA A 574 -19.67 -26.50 -11.60
CA ALA A 574 -19.21 -26.29 -10.23
C ALA A 574 -17.89 -25.50 -10.16
N THR A 575 -17.02 -25.62 -11.17
CA THR A 575 -15.74 -24.91 -11.26
C THR A 575 -15.73 -23.77 -12.28
N SER A 576 -16.92 -23.22 -12.60
CA SER A 576 -17.06 -22.22 -13.67
C SER A 576 -16.24 -20.94 -13.48
N SER A 577 -15.82 -20.60 -12.26
CA SER A 577 -14.91 -19.48 -11.98
C SER A 577 -13.47 -19.70 -12.45
N TYR A 578 -13.04 -20.95 -12.60
CA TYR A 578 -11.71 -21.36 -13.05
C TYR A 578 -11.68 -21.67 -14.55
N ARG A 579 -12.77 -21.38 -15.26
CA ARG A 579 -12.99 -21.80 -16.64
C ARG A 579 -11.85 -21.42 -17.57
N ARG A 580 -11.41 -20.17 -17.54
CA ARG A 580 -10.29 -19.70 -18.36
C ARG A 580 -9.01 -20.47 -18.05
N ASP A 581 -8.72 -20.71 -16.78
CA ASP A 581 -7.51 -21.44 -16.38
C ASP A 581 -7.58 -22.92 -16.80
N LEU A 582 -8.77 -23.53 -16.72
CA LEU A 582 -9.01 -24.90 -17.19
C LEU A 582 -8.91 -24.98 -18.73
N GLU A 583 -9.35 -23.95 -19.46
CA GLU A 583 -9.17 -23.84 -20.91
C GLU A 583 -7.70 -23.66 -21.30
N GLU A 584 -6.93 -22.87 -20.55
CA GLU A 584 -5.49 -22.68 -20.74
C GLU A 584 -4.72 -23.99 -20.44
N LEU A 585 -5.05 -24.69 -19.35
CA LEU A 585 -4.47 -26.01 -19.04
C LEU A 585 -4.83 -27.05 -20.11
N ARG A 586 -6.07 -27.05 -20.60
CA ARG A 586 -6.49 -27.91 -21.71
C ARG A 586 -5.67 -27.64 -22.96
N ASP A 587 -5.55 -26.37 -23.35
CA ASP A 587 -4.84 -25.99 -24.57
C ASP A 587 -3.33 -26.31 -24.47
N ALA A 588 -2.80 -26.38 -23.24
CA ALA A 588 -1.44 -26.82 -22.94
C ALA A 588 -1.28 -28.35 -22.79
N ASP A 589 -2.36 -29.12 -22.68
CA ASP A 589 -2.35 -30.58 -22.46
C ASP A 589 -2.68 -31.35 -23.76
N PRO A 590 -1.69 -31.95 -24.44
CA PRO A 590 -1.91 -32.66 -25.70
C PRO A 590 -2.88 -33.84 -25.57
N ALA A 591 -2.92 -34.52 -24.41
CA ALA A 591 -3.84 -35.63 -24.18
C ALA A 591 -5.29 -35.15 -24.07
N ALA A 592 -5.50 -33.90 -23.65
CA ALA A 592 -6.82 -33.28 -23.61
C ALA A 592 -7.30 -32.83 -24.99
N LEU A 593 -6.38 -32.51 -25.91
CA LEU A 593 -6.72 -32.27 -27.32
C LEU A 593 -7.22 -33.55 -28.02
N GLU A 594 -6.77 -34.72 -27.57
CA GLU A 594 -7.24 -36.04 -28.04
C GLU A 594 -8.62 -36.43 -27.48
N LEU A 595 -9.01 -35.94 -26.30
CA LEU A 595 -10.34 -36.21 -25.70
C LEU A 595 -11.51 -35.75 -26.59
N ASP A 596 -11.28 -34.73 -27.43
CA ASP A 596 -12.27 -34.18 -28.37
C ASP A 596 -12.11 -34.72 -29.81
N GLY A 597 -11.16 -35.64 -30.03
CA GLY A 597 -10.83 -36.20 -31.35
C GLY A 597 -10.24 -35.19 -32.34
N GLY A 598 -9.73 -34.05 -31.86
CA GLY A 598 -9.17 -32.98 -32.69
C GLY A 598 -10.17 -32.19 -33.53
N ASP A 599 -11.46 -32.51 -33.48
CA ASP A 599 -12.51 -31.89 -34.29
C ASP A 599 -13.01 -30.57 -33.67
N PRO A 600 -12.77 -29.40 -34.30
CA PRO A 600 -13.24 -28.11 -33.80
C PRO A 600 -14.75 -28.04 -33.60
N ALA A 601 -15.53 -28.79 -34.38
CA ALA A 601 -16.98 -28.85 -34.29
C ALA A 601 -17.45 -29.62 -33.05
N ARG A 602 -16.87 -30.80 -32.78
CA ARG A 602 -17.15 -31.55 -31.54
C ARG A 602 -16.71 -30.79 -30.30
N ARG A 603 -15.55 -30.14 -30.37
CA ARG A 603 -15.04 -29.25 -29.32
C ARG A 603 -16.03 -28.12 -29.03
N PHE A 604 -16.45 -27.39 -30.07
CA PHE A 604 -17.43 -26.33 -29.92
C PHE A 604 -18.74 -26.87 -29.33
N ALA A 605 -19.27 -27.97 -29.85
CA ALA A 605 -20.51 -28.57 -29.36
C ALA A 605 -20.45 -28.98 -27.87
N LEU A 606 -19.34 -29.60 -27.45
CA LEU A 606 -19.14 -30.01 -26.06
C LEU A 606 -19.09 -28.80 -25.13
N TYR A 607 -18.19 -27.85 -25.37
CA TYR A 607 -17.97 -26.76 -24.44
C TYR A 607 -19.05 -25.68 -24.50
N ALA A 608 -19.60 -25.39 -25.68
CA ALA A 608 -20.69 -24.44 -25.82
C ALA A 608 -22.03 -25.01 -25.31
N GLY A 609 -22.19 -26.34 -25.28
CA GLY A 609 -23.29 -27.01 -24.58
C GLY A 609 -23.13 -26.98 -23.05
N LEU A 610 -21.89 -27.03 -22.54
CA LEU A 610 -21.59 -26.89 -21.12
C LEU A 610 -21.68 -25.44 -20.61
N ASP A 611 -21.38 -24.48 -21.48
CA ASP A 611 -21.47 -23.06 -21.19
C ASP A 611 -21.88 -22.22 -22.42
N PRO A 612 -23.18 -22.01 -22.61
CA PRO A 612 -23.71 -21.18 -23.69
C PRO A 612 -23.21 -19.72 -23.63
N MET A 613 -22.77 -19.26 -22.45
CA MET A 613 -22.26 -17.90 -22.25
C MET A 613 -20.82 -17.68 -22.75
N ALA A 614 -19.99 -18.71 -22.86
CA ALA A 614 -18.67 -18.58 -23.46
C ALA A 614 -18.66 -18.91 -24.95
N ALA A 615 -19.76 -19.46 -25.48
CA ALA A 615 -19.86 -19.91 -26.86
C ALA A 615 -19.39 -18.86 -27.89
N PRO A 616 -19.74 -17.55 -27.78
CA PRO A 616 -19.23 -16.54 -28.71
C PRO A 616 -17.73 -16.28 -28.65
N VAL A 617 -17.14 -16.35 -27.46
CA VAL A 617 -15.70 -16.15 -27.27
C VAL A 617 -14.93 -17.37 -27.79
N MET A 618 -15.43 -18.56 -27.51
CA MET A 618 -14.89 -19.82 -28.04
C MET A 618 -14.96 -19.84 -29.56
N LEU A 619 -16.06 -19.34 -30.14
CA LEU A 619 -16.26 -19.28 -31.58
C LEU A 619 -15.15 -18.48 -32.28
N ARG A 620 -14.83 -17.28 -31.78
CA ARG A 620 -13.73 -16.46 -32.32
C ARG A 620 -12.39 -17.19 -32.28
N GLY A 621 -12.02 -17.74 -31.12
CA GLY A 621 -10.75 -18.46 -30.96
C GLY A 621 -10.68 -19.78 -31.75
N LEU A 622 -11.82 -20.38 -32.10
CA LEU A 622 -11.86 -21.54 -32.99
C LEU A 622 -11.74 -21.13 -34.45
N MET A 623 -12.37 -20.02 -34.86
CA MET A 623 -12.25 -19.49 -36.23
C MET A 623 -10.82 -19.04 -36.53
N GLU A 624 -10.13 -18.44 -35.57
CA GLU A 624 -8.70 -18.09 -35.70
C GLU A 624 -7.80 -19.33 -35.85
N ARG A 625 -8.13 -20.44 -35.18
CA ARG A 625 -7.31 -21.67 -35.18
C ARG A 625 -7.63 -22.64 -36.32
N ALA A 626 -8.87 -22.70 -36.78
CA ALA A 626 -9.33 -23.65 -37.80
C ALA A 626 -8.89 -23.27 -39.23
N GLY A 627 -8.27 -22.10 -39.41
CA GLY A 627 -7.98 -21.53 -40.73
C GLY A 627 -9.25 -21.03 -41.41
N ASP A 628 -9.08 -20.03 -42.27
CA ASP A 628 -10.21 -19.20 -42.74
C ASP A 628 -11.26 -19.96 -43.57
N GLU A 629 -10.91 -21.04 -44.29
CA GLU A 629 -11.87 -21.73 -45.18
C GLU A 629 -12.52 -23.01 -44.58
N PRO A 630 -11.77 -23.93 -43.94
CA PRO A 630 -12.35 -25.13 -43.33
C PRO A 630 -13.18 -24.83 -42.09
N GLY A 631 -12.77 -23.82 -41.30
CA GLY A 631 -13.44 -23.46 -40.04
C GLY A 631 -14.90 -23.08 -40.22
N VAL A 632 -15.20 -22.25 -41.22
CA VAL A 632 -16.57 -21.79 -41.47
C VAL A 632 -17.51 -22.90 -41.91
N ARG A 633 -17.04 -23.76 -42.84
CA ARG A 633 -17.85 -24.86 -43.36
C ARG A 633 -18.17 -25.89 -42.28
N VAL A 634 -17.22 -26.12 -41.36
CA VAL A 634 -17.36 -27.09 -40.25
C VAL A 634 -18.19 -26.54 -39.09
N LEU A 635 -18.05 -25.25 -38.76
CA LEU A 635 -18.73 -24.66 -37.60
C LEU A 635 -20.18 -24.26 -37.88
N SER A 636 -20.54 -23.90 -39.12
CA SER A 636 -21.90 -23.45 -39.46
C SER A 636 -23.00 -24.43 -39.02
N PRO A 637 -22.91 -25.75 -39.31
CA PRO A 637 -23.94 -26.71 -38.91
C PRO A 637 -24.02 -26.92 -37.40
N VAL A 638 -22.89 -26.81 -36.69
CA VAL A 638 -22.84 -26.99 -35.23
C VAL A 638 -23.43 -25.78 -34.51
N ILE A 639 -23.13 -24.57 -34.98
CA ILE A 639 -23.73 -23.34 -34.46
C ILE A 639 -25.24 -23.37 -34.68
N GLU A 640 -25.70 -23.78 -35.86
CA GLU A 640 -27.14 -23.94 -36.13
C GLU A 640 -27.77 -24.96 -35.16
N ALA A 641 -27.15 -26.13 -34.98
CA ALA A 641 -27.64 -27.15 -34.05
C ALA A 641 -27.69 -26.66 -32.60
N LEU A 642 -26.66 -25.95 -32.14
CA LEU A 642 -26.61 -25.43 -30.78
C LEU A 642 -27.62 -24.30 -30.54
N VAL A 643 -27.76 -23.36 -31.48
CA VAL A 643 -28.79 -22.31 -31.41
C VAL A 643 -30.17 -22.95 -31.30
N VAL A 644 -30.43 -24.02 -32.05
CA VAL A 644 -31.67 -24.79 -31.97
C VAL A 644 -31.87 -25.44 -30.59
N THR A 645 -30.84 -26.09 -30.04
CA THR A 645 -30.89 -26.68 -28.69
C THR A 645 -31.19 -25.62 -27.63
N LEU A 646 -30.54 -24.45 -27.72
CA LEU A 646 -30.75 -23.34 -26.79
C LEU A 646 -32.16 -22.77 -26.89
N LEU A 647 -32.70 -22.62 -28.10
CA LEU A 647 -34.08 -22.21 -28.32
C LEU A 647 -35.07 -23.24 -27.73
N GLY A 648 -34.81 -24.53 -27.90
CA GLY A 648 -35.64 -25.60 -27.32
C GLY A 648 -35.60 -25.66 -25.79
N ALA A 649 -34.48 -25.24 -25.18
CA ALA A 649 -34.32 -25.14 -23.72
C ALA A 649 -34.84 -23.82 -23.13
N GLY A 650 -35.46 -22.94 -23.93
CA GLY A 650 -35.93 -21.62 -23.49
C GLY A 650 -34.82 -20.59 -23.26
N ALA A 651 -33.57 -20.89 -23.63
CA ALA A 651 -32.41 -20.01 -23.46
C ALA A 651 -32.29 -19.00 -24.62
N HIS A 652 -33.39 -18.33 -24.97
CA HIS A 652 -33.51 -17.48 -26.17
C HIS A 652 -32.43 -16.40 -26.28
N ARG A 653 -32.08 -15.74 -25.18
CA ARG A 653 -31.03 -14.71 -25.15
C ARG A 653 -29.66 -15.23 -25.60
N HIS A 654 -29.28 -16.41 -25.11
CA HIS A 654 -28.01 -17.05 -25.43
C HIS A 654 -27.97 -17.50 -26.89
N ALA A 655 -29.09 -18.06 -27.38
CA ALA A 655 -29.24 -18.44 -28.77
C ALA A 655 -29.06 -17.24 -29.72
N MET A 656 -29.70 -16.11 -29.41
CA MET A 656 -29.63 -14.89 -30.23
C MET A 656 -28.26 -14.23 -30.16
N TRP A 657 -27.62 -14.19 -28.99
CA TRP A 657 -26.27 -13.65 -28.85
C TRP A 657 -25.23 -14.49 -29.61
N LEU A 658 -25.35 -15.82 -29.55
CA LEU A 658 -24.47 -16.71 -30.31
C LEU A 658 -24.63 -16.52 -31.81
N LEU A 659 -25.88 -16.45 -32.29
CA LEU A 659 -26.18 -16.19 -33.70
C LEU A 659 -25.62 -14.84 -34.16
N ALA A 660 -25.85 -13.77 -33.39
CA ALA A 660 -25.35 -12.43 -33.71
C ALA A 660 -23.81 -12.39 -33.77
N SER A 661 -23.14 -13.06 -32.83
CA SER A 661 -21.67 -13.13 -32.78
C SER A 661 -21.09 -13.91 -33.95
N TRP A 662 -21.70 -15.05 -34.30
CA TRP A 662 -21.34 -15.81 -35.50
C TRP A 662 -21.47 -14.98 -36.77
N MET A 663 -22.60 -14.29 -36.95
CA MET A 663 -22.83 -13.44 -38.11
C MET A 663 -21.82 -12.31 -38.21
N SER A 664 -21.52 -11.65 -37.09
CA SER A 664 -20.52 -10.57 -37.06
C SER A 664 -19.13 -11.06 -37.46
N GLU A 665 -18.69 -12.23 -36.98
CA GLU A 665 -17.38 -12.78 -37.37
C GLU A 665 -17.35 -13.15 -38.87
N VAL A 666 -18.44 -13.73 -39.41
CA VAL A 666 -18.56 -14.02 -40.85
C VAL A 666 -18.48 -12.75 -41.69
N VAL A 667 -19.22 -11.70 -41.31
CA VAL A 667 -19.28 -10.44 -42.07
C VAL A 667 -17.98 -9.65 -41.99
N ASN A 668 -17.36 -9.57 -40.80
CA ASN A 668 -16.08 -8.87 -40.66
C ASN A 668 -14.98 -9.57 -41.46
N ARG A 669 -14.89 -10.91 -41.41
CA ARG A 669 -13.90 -11.65 -42.19
C ARG A 669 -14.13 -11.55 -43.69
N PHE A 670 -15.40 -11.54 -44.12
CA PHE A 670 -15.73 -11.28 -45.52
C PHE A 670 -15.28 -9.89 -45.98
N ARG A 671 -15.46 -8.86 -45.15
CA ARG A 671 -15.01 -7.49 -45.43
C ARG A 671 -13.49 -7.35 -45.48
N ASP A 672 -12.78 -8.07 -44.62
CA ASP A 672 -11.33 -7.92 -44.49
C ASP A 672 -10.54 -8.67 -45.59
N ASP A 673 -11.13 -9.72 -46.18
CA ASP A 673 -10.51 -10.51 -47.26
C ASP A 673 -11.57 -10.93 -48.31
N ASP A 674 -11.94 -9.97 -49.16
CA ASP A 674 -12.95 -10.05 -50.23
C ASP A 674 -12.69 -11.15 -51.28
N ARG A 675 -11.50 -11.75 -51.28
CA ARG A 675 -11.08 -12.74 -52.28
C ARG A 675 -11.45 -14.17 -51.93
N ARG A 676 -12.07 -14.42 -50.77
CA ARG A 676 -12.34 -15.78 -50.28
C ARG A 676 -13.79 -16.22 -50.47
N GLU A 677 -13.98 -17.16 -51.40
CA GLU A 677 -15.30 -17.67 -51.82
C GLU A 677 -16.14 -18.27 -50.68
N ALA A 678 -15.53 -18.94 -49.69
CA ALA A 678 -16.27 -19.57 -48.59
C ALA A 678 -16.94 -18.57 -47.63
N TRP A 679 -16.30 -17.42 -47.36
CA TRP A 679 -16.88 -16.36 -46.54
C TRP A 679 -18.03 -15.70 -47.28
N ARG A 680 -17.86 -15.45 -48.58
CA ARG A 680 -18.93 -14.94 -49.44
C ARG A 680 -20.13 -15.89 -49.47
N ALA A 681 -19.91 -17.19 -49.67
CA ALA A 681 -20.98 -18.19 -49.69
C ALA A 681 -21.73 -18.27 -48.35
N THR A 682 -21.00 -18.14 -47.24
CA THR A 682 -21.57 -18.16 -45.89
C THR A 682 -22.32 -16.87 -45.59
N ALA A 683 -21.76 -15.71 -45.93
CA ALA A 683 -22.39 -14.39 -45.81
C ALA A 683 -23.71 -14.33 -46.61
N ALA A 684 -23.71 -14.85 -47.84
CA ALA A 684 -24.92 -14.97 -48.67
C ALA A 684 -25.99 -15.91 -48.07
N GLY A 685 -25.59 -16.88 -47.25
CA GLY A 685 -26.49 -17.81 -46.55
C GLY A 685 -27.05 -17.29 -45.22
N LEU A 686 -26.48 -16.22 -44.66
CA LEU A 686 -26.91 -15.65 -43.36
C LEU A 686 -28.38 -15.23 -43.32
N PRO A 687 -28.97 -14.59 -44.35
CA PRO A 687 -30.39 -14.24 -44.34
C PRO A 687 -31.30 -15.45 -44.14
N ALA A 688 -31.04 -16.55 -44.86
CA ALA A 688 -31.82 -17.77 -44.77
C ALA A 688 -31.66 -18.46 -43.40
N MET A 689 -30.47 -18.41 -42.80
CA MET A 689 -30.23 -18.92 -41.45
C MET A 689 -30.99 -18.09 -40.39
N ALA A 690 -30.92 -16.76 -40.48
CA ALA A 690 -31.61 -15.85 -39.57
C ALA A 690 -33.14 -16.04 -39.65
N GLU A 691 -33.70 -16.21 -40.85
CA GLU A 691 -35.11 -16.49 -41.07
C GLU A 691 -35.55 -17.80 -40.42
N ARG A 692 -34.77 -18.89 -40.60
CA ARG A 692 -35.05 -20.18 -39.93
C ARG A 692 -35.03 -20.07 -38.41
N MET A 693 -34.09 -19.32 -37.85
CA MET A 693 -33.98 -19.15 -36.39
C MET A 693 -35.11 -18.28 -35.83
N ALA A 694 -35.49 -17.21 -36.55
CA ALA A 694 -36.64 -16.38 -36.21
C ALA A 694 -37.95 -17.19 -36.21
N ALA A 695 -38.17 -18.03 -37.22
CA ALA A 695 -39.33 -18.91 -37.30
C ALA A 695 -39.38 -19.93 -36.14
N ARG A 696 -38.24 -20.54 -35.78
CA ARG A 696 -38.16 -21.48 -34.64
C ARG A 696 -38.38 -20.80 -33.30
N ARG A 697 -37.88 -19.58 -33.12
CA ARG A 697 -38.16 -18.76 -31.94
C ARG A 697 -39.65 -18.44 -31.83
N ALA A 698 -40.27 -18.01 -32.93
CA ALA A 698 -41.71 -17.74 -32.96
C ALA A 698 -42.55 -19.00 -32.65
N ALA A 699 -42.05 -20.19 -32.98
CA ALA A 699 -42.71 -21.45 -32.66
C ALA A 699 -42.53 -21.92 -31.19
N THR A 700 -41.54 -21.38 -30.46
CA THR A 700 -41.21 -21.80 -29.09
C THR A 700 -41.77 -20.85 -28.01
N THR A 701 -42.40 -19.73 -28.39
CA THR A 701 -42.84 -18.72 -27.41
C THR A 701 -43.88 -19.22 -26.42
N ALA A 702 -43.47 -19.35 -25.15
CA ALA A 702 -44.05 -18.55 -24.07
C ALA A 702 -43.19 -17.29 -23.91
N ALA A 703 -43.83 -16.12 -23.75
CA ALA A 703 -43.24 -14.80 -23.88
C ALA A 703 -42.19 -14.49 -22.80
N ASP A 704 -40.94 -14.22 -23.22
CA ASP A 704 -40.00 -13.40 -22.45
C ASP A 704 -39.87 -12.03 -23.16
N PRO A 705 -40.60 -11.00 -22.71
CA PRO A 705 -40.69 -9.69 -23.39
C PRO A 705 -39.56 -8.73 -22.99
N GLY A 706 -38.38 -9.22 -22.61
CA GLY A 706 -37.27 -8.36 -22.20
C GLY A 706 -36.61 -7.58 -23.36
N ASP A 707 -36.37 -6.28 -23.15
CA ASP A 707 -35.62 -5.36 -24.04
C ASP A 707 -34.24 -5.90 -24.48
N SER A 708 -33.67 -6.88 -23.76
CA SER A 708 -32.37 -7.47 -24.06
C SER A 708 -32.32 -8.31 -25.35
N LEU A 709 -33.47 -8.72 -25.91
CA LEU A 709 -33.47 -9.47 -27.19
C LEU A 709 -33.46 -8.54 -28.41
N ALA A 710 -34.06 -7.36 -28.29
CA ALA A 710 -34.15 -6.38 -29.36
C ALA A 710 -32.75 -5.90 -29.82
N SER A 711 -31.78 -5.78 -28.89
CA SER A 711 -30.41 -5.41 -29.23
C SER A 711 -29.72 -6.46 -30.11
N PHE A 712 -29.94 -7.76 -29.86
CA PHE A 712 -29.36 -8.82 -30.68
C PHE A 712 -30.06 -8.94 -32.03
N GLU A 713 -31.37 -8.72 -32.09
CA GLU A 713 -32.11 -8.63 -33.35
C GLU A 713 -31.62 -7.46 -34.20
N GLN A 714 -31.42 -6.29 -33.59
CA GLN A 714 -30.86 -5.13 -34.26
C GLN A 714 -29.41 -5.37 -34.72
N GLN A 715 -28.60 -6.07 -33.91
CA GLN A 715 -27.25 -6.47 -34.31
C GLN A 715 -27.32 -7.41 -35.53
N ILE A 716 -28.14 -8.46 -35.49
CA ILE A 716 -28.35 -9.38 -36.63
C ILE A 716 -28.79 -8.60 -37.87
N ALA A 717 -29.75 -7.68 -37.75
CA ALA A 717 -30.20 -6.86 -38.87
C ALA A 717 -29.10 -5.92 -39.41
N THR A 718 -28.23 -5.41 -38.54
CA THR A 718 -27.05 -4.62 -38.93
C THR A 718 -26.05 -5.49 -39.69
N GLU A 719 -25.72 -6.68 -39.19
CA GLU A 719 -24.78 -7.58 -39.85
C GLU A 719 -25.31 -8.05 -41.22
N LEU A 720 -26.61 -8.33 -41.34
CA LEU A 720 -27.23 -8.66 -42.63
C LEU A 720 -27.13 -7.51 -43.63
N ARG A 721 -27.35 -6.26 -43.18
CA ARG A 721 -27.21 -5.08 -44.02
C ARG A 721 -25.76 -4.85 -44.44
N LEU A 722 -24.81 -5.02 -43.53
CA LEU A 722 -23.38 -4.89 -43.82
C LEU A 722 -22.93 -5.97 -44.81
N ALA A 723 -23.42 -7.20 -44.67
CA ALA A 723 -23.16 -8.27 -45.63
C ALA A 723 -23.63 -7.90 -47.05
N ASP A 724 -24.82 -7.31 -47.16
CA ASP A 724 -25.41 -6.84 -48.43
C ASP A 724 -24.64 -5.65 -49.02
N GLU A 725 -24.26 -4.67 -48.18
CA GLU A 725 -23.45 -3.51 -48.60
C GLU A 725 -22.07 -3.92 -49.10
N VAL A 726 -21.38 -4.83 -48.39
CA VAL A 726 -20.05 -5.32 -48.81
C VAL A 726 -20.18 -6.07 -50.14
N THR A 727 -21.17 -6.94 -50.27
CA THR A 727 -21.44 -7.67 -51.53
C THR A 727 -21.70 -6.70 -52.69
N THR A 728 -22.48 -5.64 -52.44
CA THR A 728 -22.81 -4.63 -53.46
C THR A 728 -21.59 -3.77 -53.83
N ARG A 729 -20.79 -3.31 -52.85
CA ARG A 729 -19.57 -2.52 -53.11
C ARG A 729 -18.55 -3.30 -53.92
N GLU A 730 -18.36 -4.58 -53.63
CA GLU A 730 -17.47 -5.44 -54.42
C GLU A 730 -17.95 -5.58 -55.87
N ASP A 731 -19.25 -5.71 -56.08
CA ASP A 731 -19.83 -5.75 -57.43
C ASP A 731 -19.60 -4.41 -58.16
N GLU A 732 -19.73 -3.27 -57.48
CA GLU A 732 -19.44 -1.95 -58.05
C GLU A 732 -17.95 -1.71 -58.30
N ASP A 733 -17.06 -2.10 -57.39
CA ASP A 733 -15.61 -1.95 -57.57
C ASP A 733 -15.12 -2.78 -58.74
N ARG A 734 -15.65 -4.00 -58.90
CA ARG A 734 -15.41 -4.80 -60.11
C ARG A 734 -15.83 -4.05 -61.39
N GLN A 735 -16.98 -3.36 -61.37
CA GLN A 735 -17.42 -2.53 -62.50
C GLN A 735 -16.52 -1.31 -62.72
N ARG A 736 -16.10 -0.60 -61.66
CA ARG A 736 -15.21 0.58 -61.74
C ARG A 736 -13.82 0.23 -62.24
N HIS A 737 -13.25 -0.88 -61.77
CA HIS A 737 -11.96 -1.37 -62.24
C HIS A 737 -12.00 -1.70 -63.73
N ALA A 738 -13.07 -2.35 -64.20
CA ALA A 738 -13.28 -2.58 -65.62
C ALA A 738 -13.36 -1.26 -66.43
N ALA A 739 -14.06 -0.24 -65.92
CA ALA A 739 -14.16 1.06 -66.58
C ALA A 739 -12.84 1.85 -66.62
N ARG A 740 -12.04 1.84 -65.53
CA ARG A 740 -10.73 2.51 -65.48
C ARG A 740 -9.73 1.89 -66.44
N ALA A 741 -9.71 0.55 -66.52
CA ALA A 741 -8.86 -0.15 -67.48
C ALA A 741 -9.16 0.30 -68.92
N ALA A 742 -10.44 0.50 -69.26
CA ALA A 742 -10.84 1.02 -70.57
C ALA A 742 -10.39 2.48 -70.82
N ALA A 743 -10.45 3.35 -69.80
CA ALA A 743 -10.06 4.76 -69.94
C ALA A 743 -8.54 4.98 -70.08
N VAL A 744 -7.72 4.18 -69.40
CA VAL A 744 -6.25 4.23 -69.53
C VAL A 744 -5.83 3.90 -70.96
N ALA A 745 -6.41 2.83 -71.53
CA ALA A 745 -6.17 2.44 -72.91
C ALA A 745 -6.47 3.57 -73.91
N ALA A 746 -7.49 4.39 -73.66
CA ALA A 746 -7.84 5.52 -74.52
C ALA A 746 -6.84 6.69 -74.46
N ARG A 747 -6.28 7.00 -73.28
CA ARG A 747 -5.32 8.11 -73.09
C ARG A 747 -3.97 7.81 -73.74
N GLU A 748 -3.49 6.58 -73.64
CA GLU A 748 -2.25 6.16 -74.28
C GLU A 748 -2.30 6.29 -75.80
N ALA A 749 -3.48 6.11 -76.40
CA ALA A 749 -3.67 6.33 -77.83
C ALA A 749 -3.52 7.82 -78.22
N ALA A 750 -4.05 8.75 -77.42
CA ALA A 750 -3.98 10.19 -77.70
C ALA A 750 -2.56 10.77 -77.52
N ALA A 751 -1.80 10.30 -76.53
CA ALA A 751 -0.44 10.79 -76.26
C ALA A 751 0.53 10.49 -77.41
N ARG A 752 0.37 9.32 -78.07
CA ARG A 752 1.19 8.95 -79.24
C ARG A 752 1.03 9.93 -80.40
N ALA A 753 -0.19 10.40 -80.65
CA ALA A 753 -0.46 11.33 -81.75
C ALA A 753 0.19 12.72 -81.54
N ALA A 754 0.28 13.21 -80.29
CA ALA A 754 0.86 14.52 -80.00
C ALA A 754 2.39 14.57 -80.17
N GLN A 755 3.10 13.47 -79.84
CA GLN A 755 4.55 13.41 -79.98
C GLN A 755 5.02 13.48 -81.44
N GLU A 756 4.23 12.93 -82.37
CA GLU A 756 4.55 12.97 -83.81
C GLU A 756 4.50 14.40 -84.37
N GLU A 757 3.62 15.26 -83.84
CA GLU A 757 3.46 16.64 -84.31
C GLU A 757 4.59 17.58 -83.84
N GLU A 758 5.12 17.37 -82.64
CA GLU A 758 6.19 18.21 -82.06
C GLU A 758 7.55 17.97 -82.74
N ALA A 759 7.84 16.72 -83.10
CA ALA A 759 9.05 16.36 -83.84
C ALA A 759 9.15 17.10 -85.19
N ALA A 760 8.04 17.25 -85.91
CA ALA A 760 7.99 17.94 -87.19
C ALA A 760 8.33 19.44 -87.10
N ARG A 761 7.98 20.11 -85.98
CA ARG A 761 8.24 21.55 -85.80
C ARG A 761 9.72 21.85 -85.50
N ALA A 762 10.39 20.98 -84.75
CA ALA A 762 11.80 21.16 -84.39
C ALA A 762 12.74 21.08 -85.60
N GLU A 763 12.40 20.26 -86.60
CA GLU A 763 13.20 20.09 -87.81
C GLU A 763 13.15 21.33 -88.73
N ALA A 764 11.98 21.97 -88.84
CA ALA A 764 11.81 23.20 -89.62
C ALA A 764 12.66 24.37 -89.09
N ALA A 765 12.80 24.51 -87.76
CA ALA A 765 13.57 25.59 -87.14
C ALA A 765 15.09 25.50 -87.43
N ARG A 766 15.64 24.28 -87.47
CA ARG A 766 17.08 24.06 -87.75
C ARG A 766 17.46 24.46 -89.18
N ALA A 767 16.58 24.20 -90.15
CA ALA A 767 16.83 24.52 -91.56
C ALA A 767 16.93 26.03 -91.80
N GLU A 768 16.19 26.85 -91.06
CA GLU A 768 16.20 28.31 -91.21
C GLU A 768 17.49 28.96 -90.69
N ALA A 769 17.99 28.51 -89.53
CA ALA A 769 19.22 29.05 -88.96
C ALA A 769 20.46 28.78 -89.82
N ALA A 770 20.52 27.62 -90.48
CA ALA A 770 21.62 27.30 -91.40
C ALA A 770 21.66 28.26 -92.60
N ARG A 771 20.50 28.70 -93.11
CA ARG A 771 20.43 29.69 -94.21
C ARG A 771 20.98 31.05 -93.81
N GLN A 772 20.68 31.51 -92.59
CA GLN A 772 21.11 32.81 -92.09
C GLN A 772 22.64 32.88 -91.88
N LEU A 773 23.26 31.80 -91.39
CA LEU A 773 24.71 31.72 -91.22
C LEU A 773 25.45 31.77 -92.57
N ALA A 774 24.95 31.05 -93.58
CA ALA A 774 25.54 31.04 -94.92
C ALA A 774 25.50 32.41 -95.59
N ALA A 775 24.39 33.15 -95.45
CA ALA A 775 24.25 34.49 -96.01
C ALA A 775 25.24 35.51 -95.41
N ALA A 776 25.53 35.43 -94.10
CA ALA A 776 26.42 36.37 -93.42
C ALA A 776 27.92 36.20 -93.80
N GLN A 777 28.33 35.04 -94.29
CA GLN A 777 29.72 34.74 -94.66
C GLN A 777 30.12 35.22 -96.07
N ALA A 778 29.18 35.67 -96.89
CA ALA A 778 29.40 36.00 -98.31
C ALA A 778 29.81 37.46 -98.62
N GLY A 779 30.23 38.26 -97.63
CA GLY A 779 30.49 39.70 -97.79
C GLY A 779 31.66 40.10 -98.73
N PRO A 780 31.66 41.32 -99.31
CA PRO A 780 32.55 41.68 -100.42
C PRO A 780 33.96 42.13 -99.99
N GLY A 781 34.97 41.45 -100.53
CA GLY A 781 36.14 42.10 -101.17
C GLY A 781 37.09 42.97 -100.35
N ALA A 782 37.36 42.68 -99.07
CA ALA A 782 38.56 43.19 -98.41
C ALA A 782 39.78 42.30 -98.76
N ASP A 783 40.95 42.93 -98.93
CA ASP A 783 42.23 42.35 -99.39
C ASP A 783 42.36 40.84 -99.13
N ALA A 784 42.09 40.06 -100.19
CA ALA A 784 41.60 38.69 -100.10
C ALA A 784 42.59 37.70 -99.48
N SER A 785 43.87 38.06 -99.39
CA SER A 785 44.91 37.20 -98.87
C SER A 785 44.70 36.87 -97.38
N LEU A 786 44.36 37.85 -96.54
CA LEU A 786 44.34 37.67 -95.09
C LEU A 786 42.98 37.19 -94.55
N ALA A 787 41.87 37.60 -95.18
CA ALA A 787 40.51 37.31 -94.72
C ALA A 787 40.11 35.83 -94.87
N THR A 788 40.60 35.17 -95.92
CA THR A 788 40.33 33.76 -96.23
C THR A 788 41.48 32.85 -95.83
N GLN A 789 42.60 33.41 -95.34
CA GLN A 789 43.67 32.62 -94.77
C GLN A 789 43.13 31.83 -93.59
N VAL A 790 43.36 30.52 -93.59
CA VAL A 790 43.09 29.68 -92.42
C VAL A 790 44.12 30.04 -91.36
N LEU A 791 43.69 30.77 -90.34
CA LEU A 791 44.55 31.20 -89.23
C LEU A 791 44.41 30.29 -88.02
N LEU A 792 43.27 29.60 -87.90
CA LEU A 792 42.96 28.68 -86.81
C LEU A 792 42.37 27.38 -87.38
N PRO A 793 43.21 26.48 -87.95
CA PRO A 793 42.73 25.29 -88.65
C PRO A 793 41.92 24.32 -87.78
N ASP A 794 42.13 24.35 -86.46
CA ASP A 794 41.49 23.46 -85.49
C ASP A 794 40.23 24.09 -84.84
N GLN A 795 39.89 25.33 -85.18
CA GLN A 795 38.69 25.99 -84.68
C GLN A 795 37.53 25.87 -85.68
N PRO A 796 36.26 25.81 -85.24
CA PRO A 796 35.12 25.67 -86.15
C PRO A 796 34.99 26.83 -87.16
N LEU A 797 35.40 28.03 -86.76
CA LEU A 797 35.50 29.21 -87.61
C LEU A 797 36.99 29.42 -87.91
N ARG A 798 37.44 28.85 -89.02
CA ARG A 798 38.86 28.62 -89.37
C ARG A 798 39.49 29.85 -90.01
N THR A 799 38.67 30.62 -90.72
CA THR A 799 39.09 31.84 -91.42
C THR A 799 38.51 33.07 -90.75
N LEU A 800 39.17 34.21 -90.93
CA LEU A 800 38.72 35.46 -90.31
C LEU A 800 37.34 35.86 -90.86
N ARG A 801 37.08 35.55 -92.14
CA ARG A 801 35.76 35.73 -92.77
C ARG A 801 34.67 34.88 -92.12
N GLU A 802 34.93 33.61 -91.83
CA GLU A 802 33.96 32.75 -91.13
C GLU A 802 33.65 33.30 -89.74
N TYR A 803 34.67 33.72 -89.01
CA TYR A 803 34.52 34.29 -87.67
C TYR A 803 33.69 35.58 -87.67
N VAL A 804 34.04 36.51 -88.57
CA VAL A 804 33.31 37.77 -88.73
C VAL A 804 31.89 37.53 -89.24
N GLY A 805 31.68 36.61 -90.18
CA GLY A 805 30.36 36.23 -90.68
C GLY A 805 29.46 35.64 -89.59
N PHE A 806 30.02 34.79 -88.73
CA PHE A 806 29.31 34.28 -87.56
C PHE A 806 28.93 35.40 -86.58
N LEU A 807 29.87 36.32 -86.28
CA LEU A 807 29.58 37.48 -85.44
C LEU A 807 28.50 38.39 -86.05
N ARG A 808 28.46 38.54 -87.37
CA ARG A 808 27.43 39.30 -88.08
C ARG A 808 26.07 38.63 -88.02
N ALA A 809 26.01 37.32 -88.22
CA ALA A 809 24.76 36.56 -88.07
C ALA A 809 24.22 36.73 -86.64
N MET A 810 25.10 36.68 -85.64
CA MET A 810 24.73 36.92 -84.24
C MET A 810 24.25 38.36 -84.01
N GLN A 811 24.94 39.35 -84.56
CA GLN A 811 24.55 40.77 -84.45
C GLN A 811 23.24 41.09 -85.20
N ALA A 812 22.92 40.34 -86.26
CA ALA A 812 21.67 40.45 -87.01
C ALA A 812 20.46 39.81 -86.28
N GLY A 813 20.66 39.26 -85.08
CA GLY A 813 19.58 38.73 -84.24
C GLY A 813 19.16 37.29 -84.54
N ALA A 814 19.96 36.54 -85.30
CA ALA A 814 19.68 35.12 -85.53
C ALA A 814 19.82 34.30 -84.22
N ASP A 815 19.01 33.23 -84.07
CA ASP A 815 19.01 32.38 -82.88
C ASP A 815 20.41 31.80 -82.66
N VAL A 816 21.05 32.27 -81.58
CA VAL A 816 22.43 31.94 -81.24
C VAL A 816 22.63 30.44 -81.09
N MET A 817 21.68 29.70 -80.52
CA MET A 817 21.81 28.25 -80.33
C MET A 817 21.71 27.50 -81.65
N ALA A 818 20.83 27.96 -82.54
CA ALA A 818 20.69 27.40 -83.86
C ALA A 818 21.88 27.75 -84.77
N LEU A 819 22.45 28.96 -84.66
CA LEU A 819 23.70 29.35 -85.31
C LEU A 819 24.91 28.56 -84.82
N LEU A 820 25.04 28.38 -83.49
CA LEU A 820 26.09 27.55 -82.90
C LEU A 820 25.99 26.13 -83.45
N THR A 821 24.80 25.53 -83.44
CA THR A 821 24.57 24.20 -84.00
C THR A 821 24.90 24.15 -85.50
N ALA A 822 24.50 25.16 -86.27
CA ALA A 822 24.80 25.25 -87.71
C ALA A 822 26.31 25.39 -88.00
N ALA A 823 27.06 26.04 -87.11
CA ALA A 823 28.52 26.15 -87.19
C ALA A 823 29.25 24.93 -86.58
N GLY A 824 28.54 23.88 -86.16
CA GLY A 824 29.12 22.72 -85.47
C GLY A 824 29.68 23.04 -84.08
N MET A 825 29.19 24.10 -83.46
CA MET A 825 29.64 24.61 -82.17
C MET A 825 28.60 24.39 -81.06
N THR A 826 29.11 24.24 -79.84
CA THR A 826 28.36 24.40 -78.59
C THR A 826 28.69 25.77 -77.97
N PRO A 827 27.90 26.27 -77.00
CA PRO A 827 28.23 27.52 -76.30
C PRO A 827 29.63 27.51 -75.66
N ALA A 828 30.09 26.36 -75.16
CA ALA A 828 31.43 26.21 -74.59
C ALA A 828 32.53 26.30 -75.65
N THR A 829 32.38 25.62 -76.80
CA THR A 829 33.37 25.66 -77.88
C THR A 829 33.42 27.02 -78.59
N TRP A 830 32.31 27.77 -78.60
CA TRP A 830 32.29 29.15 -79.07
C TRP A 830 33.20 30.06 -78.25
N GLY A 831 33.15 29.96 -76.91
CA GLY A 831 34.06 30.70 -76.03
C GLY A 831 35.53 30.42 -76.35
N THR A 832 35.88 29.15 -76.59
CA THR A 832 37.23 28.75 -77.01
C THR A 832 37.60 29.33 -78.38
N CYS A 833 36.71 29.26 -79.36
CA CYS A 833 36.94 29.78 -80.71
C CYS A 833 37.13 31.31 -80.71
N ALA A 834 36.27 32.05 -80.00
CA ALA A 834 36.38 33.50 -79.86
C ALA A 834 37.69 33.93 -79.17
N THR A 835 38.09 33.20 -78.13
CA THR A 835 39.36 33.45 -77.42
C THR A 835 40.57 33.21 -78.33
N ALA A 836 40.56 32.13 -79.12
CA ALA A 836 41.62 31.84 -80.06
C ALA A 836 41.77 32.94 -81.13
N TRP A 837 40.66 33.44 -81.66
CA TRP A 837 40.67 34.59 -82.58
C TRP A 837 41.20 35.88 -81.93
N GLY A 838 40.83 36.14 -80.68
CA GLY A 838 41.39 37.23 -79.87
C GLY A 838 42.92 37.14 -79.73
N SER A 839 43.44 35.93 -79.50
CA SER A 839 44.88 35.68 -79.41
C SER A 839 45.58 35.94 -80.75
N VAL A 840 45.04 35.44 -81.86
CA VAL A 840 45.64 35.65 -83.20
C VAL A 840 45.69 37.14 -83.56
N MET A 841 44.60 37.87 -83.30
CA MET A 841 44.55 39.32 -83.56
C MET A 841 45.53 40.12 -82.71
N SER A 842 45.81 39.69 -81.49
CA SER A 842 46.76 40.35 -80.59
C SER A 842 48.21 40.16 -81.04
N GLN A 843 48.53 38.99 -81.61
CA GLN A 843 49.89 38.67 -82.09
C GLN A 843 50.17 39.19 -83.51
N ARG A 844 49.11 39.36 -84.32
CA ARG A 844 49.18 39.80 -85.72
C ARG A 844 48.29 41.01 -85.93
N PRO A 845 48.79 42.24 -85.68
CA PRO A 845 48.01 43.47 -85.79
C PRO A 845 47.34 43.64 -87.16
N GLU A 846 47.96 43.13 -88.22
CA GLU A 846 47.39 43.13 -89.57
C GLU A 846 46.08 42.33 -89.68
N VAL A 847 45.91 41.26 -88.88
CA VAL A 847 44.67 40.48 -88.80
C VAL A 847 43.57 41.27 -88.08
N ALA A 848 43.92 41.97 -87.00
CA ALA A 848 42.97 42.83 -86.28
C ALA A 848 42.48 43.99 -87.17
N ILE A 849 43.38 44.61 -87.95
CA ILE A 849 43.02 45.65 -88.93
C ILE A 849 42.11 45.08 -90.01
N CYS A 850 42.43 43.89 -90.53
CA CYS A 850 41.57 43.19 -91.50
C CYS A 850 40.18 42.88 -90.92
N MET A 851 40.10 42.42 -89.66
CA MET A 851 38.83 42.15 -88.98
C MET A 851 37.99 43.43 -88.82
N ALA A 852 38.60 44.52 -88.38
CA ALA A 852 37.92 45.80 -88.24
C ALA A 852 37.46 46.36 -89.60
N SER A 853 38.13 46.00 -90.70
CA SER A 853 37.67 46.30 -92.06
C SER A 853 36.47 45.42 -92.43
N LEU A 854 36.56 44.10 -92.23
CA LEU A 854 35.49 43.13 -92.51
C LEU A 854 34.24 43.31 -91.63
N LEU A 855 34.36 43.89 -90.44
CA LEU A 855 33.19 44.21 -89.60
C LEU A 855 32.52 45.51 -90.07
N ARG A 856 33.27 46.45 -90.64
CA ARG A 856 32.75 47.74 -91.13
C ARG A 856 32.12 47.67 -92.53
N GLY A 857 32.62 46.81 -93.42
CA GLY A 857 32.09 46.60 -94.77
C GLY A 857 31.21 45.38 -94.82
#